data_AF-A0A8J6PI86-F1
#
_entry.id   AF-A0A8J6PI86-F1
#
_cell.length_a   1.000
_cell.length_b   1.000
_cell.length_c   1.000
_cell.angle_alpha   90.00
_cell.angle_beta   90.00
_cell.angle_gamma   90.00
#
_symmetry.space_group_name_H-M   'P 1'
#
loop_
_entity.id
_entity.type
_entity.pdbx_description
1 polymer ?
#
loop_
_entity_poly.entity_id
_entity_poly.type
_entity_poly.pdbx_seq_one_letter_code
_entity_poly.pdbx_strand_id
1 'polypeptide(L)'
;MWEYKVSVIVPIYNVEKYLAQCLEQLAAQTLEGIEVLLINDGSPDHSQEIIDRYTQKYPQIFTSYTKKNGGLSDARNFGIERAKGKYIGFVDSDDLIAADMYQKLYEKAESENADVVLCGFYKFSDKEKFRPDVSRMNWRNIKNIRKTYLFGKNVQETPVILRYATSYAWNKLYRRDFFGDFRFPVGRVFEDSARIYSILAAAEKIALVEEPLYYYRVLHNNSITQSINKKVFDVLLSCQDIVSYFKQNDLFEHCHDEIEYLCIMHLFARMKAFRGKRNFPLMFSFVDQAFAFLDKNFPDWRQNPYQTETYIRKKALDVNWVSCHLSETKWLVKLFLIFCFLTAFSDRVKKGLKRRKKKLVKKLKTKTPKTVVKEEIILDLEQEPALDEDQDDNESQESPKTDGRMGMDEQDLRDLQMEGLRILKCVDRFCEEKGLTYYLAEGTLLGAVRHQGFIPWDDDVDILMPREDYDRFVQEWGEHSIDQCVLLHQTTYDKYYLPFAKIISRAPTGFRSFQRITPERFHGPSIDVFPLDHGVAFNDPAQLKTCRKLRRVRNILLTKVGYIKNKKKRRKYWLRSKLFSHDYLFRKLYQLSTENSSENSEYLVNFASSYLVDKECFPKEYFGKPVKAPFEDALLSVPQNADKILQRIYGDYMQLPPEHKRVCRHTFYREKQ
;
A
#
# COMPACT_ATOMS: atom_id res chain seq x y z
N MET A 1 -40.93 -36.00 -26.19
CA MET A 1 -40.28 -34.80 -26.73
C MET A 1 -40.38 -33.70 -25.69
N TRP A 2 -39.38 -32.82 -25.62
CA TRP A 2 -39.35 -31.71 -24.68
C TRP A 2 -40.23 -30.56 -25.15
N GLU A 3 -40.94 -29.88 -24.23
CA GLU A 3 -41.80 -28.74 -24.58
C GLU A 3 -40.96 -27.54 -25.06
N TYR A 4 -39.80 -27.34 -24.43
CA TYR A 4 -38.83 -26.30 -24.77
C TYR A 4 -37.43 -26.87 -24.96
N LYS A 5 -36.58 -26.16 -25.70
CA LYS A 5 -35.14 -26.45 -25.78
C LYS A 5 -34.44 -26.05 -24.48
N VAL A 6 -34.76 -24.86 -23.96
CA VAL A 6 -34.12 -24.29 -22.77
C VAL A 6 -35.17 -23.66 -21.85
N SER A 7 -35.10 -23.96 -20.56
CA SER A 7 -35.75 -23.19 -19.49
C SER A 7 -34.74 -22.28 -18.80
N VAL A 8 -34.98 -20.98 -18.81
CA VAL A 8 -34.17 -20.01 -18.09
C VAL A 8 -34.87 -19.61 -16.81
N ILE A 9 -34.22 -19.83 -15.67
CA ILE A 9 -34.76 -19.50 -14.35
C ILE A 9 -34.19 -18.15 -13.90
N VAL A 10 -35.07 -17.20 -13.61
CA VAL A 10 -34.73 -15.85 -13.17
C VAL A 10 -35.30 -15.61 -11.76
N PRO A 11 -34.50 -15.75 -10.70
CA PRO A 11 -34.91 -15.41 -9.35
C PRO A 11 -34.96 -13.88 -9.17
N ILE A 12 -36.05 -13.37 -8.61
CA ILE A 12 -36.35 -11.93 -8.51
C ILE A 12 -36.64 -11.57 -7.05
N TYR A 13 -35.83 -10.68 -6.48
CA TYR A 13 -36.05 -10.09 -5.16
C TYR A 13 -35.40 -8.71 -5.02
N ASN A 14 -36.20 -7.65 -4.90
CA ASN A 14 -35.73 -6.28 -4.64
C ASN A 14 -34.76 -5.74 -5.72
N VAL A 15 -35.17 -5.82 -6.99
CA VAL A 15 -34.36 -5.56 -8.19
C VAL A 15 -35.06 -4.66 -9.22
N GLU A 16 -36.09 -3.91 -8.83
CA GLU A 16 -36.91 -3.06 -9.74
C GLU A 16 -36.08 -2.17 -10.69
N LYS A 17 -34.89 -1.75 -10.24
CA LYS A 17 -33.99 -0.84 -10.97
C LYS A 17 -33.31 -1.48 -12.19
N TYR A 18 -33.16 -2.80 -12.17
CA TYR A 18 -32.35 -3.53 -13.15
C TYR A 18 -33.19 -4.52 -13.96
N LEU A 19 -34.27 -5.04 -13.36
CA LEU A 19 -35.08 -6.12 -13.90
C LEU A 19 -35.54 -5.89 -15.34
N ALA A 20 -36.05 -4.71 -15.67
CA ALA A 20 -36.53 -4.42 -17.02
C ALA A 20 -35.44 -4.59 -18.10
N GLN A 21 -34.18 -4.23 -17.82
CA GLN A 21 -33.09 -4.41 -18.79
C GLN A 21 -32.74 -5.88 -19.00
N CYS A 22 -32.78 -6.67 -17.91
CA CYS A 22 -32.56 -8.11 -17.95
C CYS A 22 -33.66 -8.80 -18.79
N LEU A 23 -34.93 -8.48 -18.51
CA LEU A 23 -36.06 -9.08 -19.22
C LEU A 23 -36.09 -8.72 -20.71
N GLU A 24 -35.73 -7.50 -21.10
CA GLU A 24 -35.69 -7.13 -22.52
C GLU A 24 -34.62 -7.93 -23.30
N GLN A 25 -33.45 -8.23 -22.70
CA GLN A 25 -32.42 -9.07 -23.33
C GLN A 25 -32.81 -10.56 -23.40
N LEU A 26 -33.56 -11.03 -22.41
CA LEU A 26 -34.13 -12.38 -22.41
C LEU A 26 -35.23 -12.53 -23.48
N ALA A 27 -36.06 -11.50 -23.65
CA ALA A 27 -37.08 -11.47 -24.70
C ALA A 27 -36.46 -11.43 -26.11
N ALA A 28 -35.28 -10.82 -26.24
CA ALA A 28 -34.55 -10.68 -27.49
C ALA A 28 -33.61 -11.85 -27.81
N GLN A 29 -33.70 -12.98 -27.10
CA GLN A 29 -32.86 -14.14 -27.39
C GLN A 29 -33.15 -14.71 -28.79
N THR A 30 -32.10 -15.07 -29.53
CA THR A 30 -32.21 -15.61 -30.90
C THR A 30 -32.61 -17.09 -30.93
N LEU A 31 -32.51 -17.80 -29.80
CA LEU A 31 -32.93 -19.20 -29.72
C LEU A 31 -34.47 -19.31 -29.65
N GLU A 32 -35.06 -19.91 -30.68
CA GLU A 32 -36.47 -20.33 -30.63
C GLU A 32 -36.68 -21.53 -29.71
N GLY A 33 -37.84 -21.60 -29.05
CA GLY A 33 -38.18 -22.67 -28.11
C GLY A 33 -37.55 -22.49 -26.73
N ILE A 34 -37.42 -21.24 -26.28
CA ILE A 34 -36.98 -20.87 -24.94
C ILE A 34 -38.20 -20.53 -24.07
N GLU A 35 -38.22 -21.03 -22.84
CA GLU A 35 -39.11 -20.51 -21.79
C GLU A 35 -38.29 -19.81 -20.72
N VAL A 36 -38.85 -18.76 -20.13
CA VAL A 36 -38.20 -18.00 -19.06
C VAL A 36 -39.13 -17.94 -17.85
N LEU A 37 -38.69 -18.57 -16.76
CA LEU A 37 -39.42 -18.68 -15.51
C LEU A 37 -39.01 -17.54 -14.56
N LEU A 38 -39.89 -16.56 -14.41
CA LEU A 38 -39.71 -15.40 -13.53
C LEU A 38 -40.20 -15.76 -12.13
N ILE A 39 -39.27 -16.02 -11.20
CA ILE A 39 -39.60 -16.44 -9.84
C ILE A 39 -39.52 -15.25 -8.90
N ASN A 40 -40.66 -14.59 -8.65
CA ASN A 40 -40.75 -13.52 -7.66
C ASN A 40 -40.76 -14.09 -6.24
N ASP A 41 -39.65 -13.93 -5.54
CA ASP A 41 -39.44 -14.42 -4.17
C ASP A 41 -40.01 -13.43 -3.13
N GLY A 42 -41.23 -12.94 -3.37
CA GLY A 42 -41.93 -12.02 -2.48
C GLY A 42 -41.27 -10.63 -2.41
N SER A 43 -40.88 -10.08 -3.56
CA SER A 43 -40.26 -8.75 -3.65
C SER A 43 -41.16 -7.66 -3.02
N PRO A 44 -40.60 -6.80 -2.15
CA PRO A 44 -41.35 -5.70 -1.53
C PRO A 44 -41.36 -4.41 -2.36
N ASP A 45 -40.65 -4.38 -3.49
CA ASP A 45 -40.51 -3.24 -4.39
C ASP A 45 -41.41 -3.41 -5.63
N HIS A 46 -41.30 -2.53 -6.63
CA HIS A 46 -42.15 -2.56 -7.83
C HIS A 46 -41.75 -3.66 -8.85
N SER A 47 -40.99 -4.68 -8.43
CA SER A 47 -40.58 -5.77 -9.32
C SER A 47 -41.77 -6.55 -9.88
N GLN A 48 -42.85 -6.76 -9.10
CA GLN A 48 -44.04 -7.47 -9.59
C GLN A 48 -44.72 -6.74 -10.77
N GLU A 49 -44.84 -5.41 -10.70
CA GLU A 49 -45.44 -4.62 -11.79
C GLU A 49 -44.63 -4.72 -13.09
N ILE A 50 -43.30 -4.85 -12.97
CA ILE A 50 -42.42 -5.07 -14.12
C ILE A 50 -42.65 -6.48 -14.67
N ILE A 51 -42.72 -7.51 -13.82
CA ILE A 51 -43.01 -8.89 -14.24
C ILE A 51 -44.32 -8.95 -15.02
N ASP A 52 -45.40 -8.39 -14.48
CA ASP A 52 -46.74 -8.41 -15.09
C ASP A 52 -46.74 -7.78 -16.49
N ARG A 53 -45.99 -6.69 -16.66
CA ARG A 53 -45.85 -6.04 -17.96
C ARG A 53 -45.15 -6.92 -18.99
N TYR A 54 -44.10 -7.64 -18.61
CA TYR A 54 -43.34 -8.47 -19.53
C TYR A 54 -44.03 -9.80 -19.84
N THR A 55 -44.75 -10.40 -18.89
CA THR A 55 -45.57 -11.60 -19.15
C THR A 55 -46.75 -11.28 -20.05
N GLN A 56 -47.36 -10.10 -19.93
CA GLN A 56 -48.38 -9.65 -20.88
C GLN A 56 -47.82 -9.34 -22.27
N LYS A 57 -46.63 -8.72 -22.33
CA LYS A 57 -46.00 -8.33 -23.60
C LYS A 57 -45.43 -9.52 -24.38
N TYR A 58 -44.89 -10.54 -23.69
CA TYR A 58 -44.27 -11.71 -24.31
C TYR A 58 -44.73 -13.03 -23.62
N PRO A 59 -46.04 -13.37 -23.68
CA PRO A 59 -46.63 -14.50 -22.96
C PRO A 59 -46.13 -15.87 -23.41
N GLN A 60 -45.59 -15.97 -24.63
CA GLN A 60 -44.98 -17.18 -25.18
C GLN A 60 -43.55 -17.43 -24.69
N ILE A 61 -42.92 -16.43 -24.05
CA ILE A 61 -41.55 -16.51 -23.53
C ILE A 61 -41.56 -16.53 -22.00
N PHE A 62 -42.30 -15.62 -21.36
CA PHE A 62 -42.25 -15.45 -19.90
C PHE A 62 -43.42 -16.13 -19.19
N THR A 63 -43.10 -16.97 -18.22
CA THR A 63 -44.04 -17.47 -17.21
C THR A 63 -43.60 -16.99 -15.85
N SER A 64 -44.50 -16.36 -15.08
CA SER A 64 -44.18 -15.84 -13.75
C SER A 64 -44.82 -16.65 -12.63
N TYR A 65 -44.08 -16.79 -11.52
CA TYR A 65 -44.57 -17.34 -10.27
C TYR A 65 -44.25 -16.40 -9.12
N THR A 66 -45.20 -16.27 -8.20
CA THR A 66 -45.00 -15.50 -6.97
C THR A 66 -45.08 -16.43 -5.78
N LYS A 67 -44.09 -16.33 -4.89
CA LYS A 67 -44.02 -17.12 -3.67
C LYS A 67 -43.60 -16.25 -2.49
N LYS A 68 -43.83 -16.76 -1.27
CA LYS A 68 -43.30 -16.13 -0.04
C LYS A 68 -41.77 -16.17 -0.06
N ASN A 69 -41.10 -15.11 0.41
CA ASN A 69 -39.65 -15.02 0.43
C ASN A 69 -38.98 -16.22 1.14
N GLY A 70 -38.13 -16.95 0.41
CA GLY A 70 -37.34 -18.09 0.91
C GLY A 70 -35.84 -17.96 0.63
N GLY A 71 -35.43 -16.92 -0.11
CA GLY A 71 -34.05 -16.67 -0.52
C GLY A 71 -33.72 -17.26 -1.89
N LEU A 72 -32.53 -16.91 -2.38
CA LEU A 72 -32.07 -17.19 -3.74
C LEU A 72 -32.08 -18.68 -4.09
N SER A 73 -31.56 -19.55 -3.21
CA SER A 73 -31.57 -21.01 -3.40
C SER A 73 -32.99 -21.56 -3.57
N ASP A 74 -33.93 -21.08 -2.76
CA ASP A 74 -35.31 -21.54 -2.75
C ASP A 74 -36.02 -21.12 -4.06
N ALA A 75 -35.79 -19.90 -4.52
CA ALA A 75 -36.29 -19.42 -5.80
C ALA A 75 -35.72 -20.23 -6.99
N ARG A 76 -34.42 -20.56 -6.99
CA ARG A 76 -33.81 -21.41 -8.02
C ARG A 76 -34.41 -22.82 -8.01
N ASN A 77 -34.52 -23.45 -6.84
CA ASN A 77 -35.10 -24.79 -6.70
C ASN A 77 -36.57 -24.83 -7.16
N PHE A 78 -37.35 -23.83 -6.78
CA PHE A 78 -38.73 -23.69 -7.21
C PHE A 78 -38.87 -23.59 -8.74
N GLY A 79 -37.93 -22.89 -9.39
CA GLY A 79 -37.82 -22.82 -10.85
C GLY A 79 -37.41 -24.15 -11.48
N ILE A 80 -36.45 -24.88 -10.89
CA ILE A 80 -35.98 -26.18 -11.39
C ILE A 80 -37.14 -27.18 -11.48
N GLU A 81 -37.99 -27.22 -10.45
CA GLU A 81 -39.16 -28.12 -10.40
C GLU A 81 -40.21 -27.82 -11.48
N ARG A 82 -40.20 -26.61 -12.04
CA ARG A 82 -41.17 -26.15 -13.05
C ARG A 82 -40.59 -26.07 -14.46
N ALA A 83 -39.28 -26.18 -14.60
CA ALA A 83 -38.60 -26.18 -15.88
C ALA A 83 -39.04 -27.38 -16.73
N LYS A 84 -39.46 -27.10 -17.97
CA LYS A 84 -39.92 -28.10 -18.95
C LYS A 84 -38.98 -28.23 -20.15
N GLY A 85 -37.94 -27.44 -20.21
CA GLY A 85 -36.93 -27.42 -21.26
C GLY A 85 -35.96 -28.58 -21.16
N LYS A 86 -35.40 -29.00 -22.31
CA LYS A 86 -34.33 -30.03 -22.38
C LYS A 86 -33.11 -29.65 -21.56
N TYR A 87 -32.80 -28.36 -21.51
CA TYR A 87 -31.74 -27.79 -20.70
C TYR A 87 -32.27 -26.72 -19.76
N ILE A 88 -31.56 -26.50 -18.66
CA ILE A 88 -31.81 -25.47 -17.65
C ILE A 88 -30.68 -24.45 -17.69
N GLY A 89 -31.01 -23.16 -17.67
CA GLY A 89 -30.08 -22.05 -17.46
C GLY A 89 -30.54 -21.14 -16.31
N PHE A 90 -29.63 -20.35 -15.77
CA PHE A 90 -29.94 -19.35 -14.73
C PHE A 90 -29.47 -17.97 -15.16
N VAL A 91 -30.25 -16.93 -14.84
CA VAL A 91 -29.84 -15.53 -15.01
C VAL A 91 -30.18 -14.77 -13.74
N ASP A 92 -29.19 -14.10 -13.14
CA ASP A 92 -29.44 -13.19 -12.04
C ASP A 92 -30.17 -11.93 -12.57
N SER A 93 -31.21 -11.49 -11.87
CA SER A 93 -32.17 -10.48 -12.35
C SER A 93 -31.61 -9.05 -12.43
N ASP A 94 -30.40 -8.81 -11.94
CA ASP A 94 -29.66 -7.56 -12.06
C ASP A 94 -28.60 -7.56 -13.18
N ASP A 95 -28.38 -8.70 -13.84
CA ASP A 95 -27.37 -8.87 -14.88
C ASP A 95 -27.96 -8.74 -16.30
N LEU A 96 -27.08 -8.81 -17.30
CA LEU A 96 -27.42 -8.80 -18.73
C LEU A 96 -26.75 -9.98 -19.44
N ILE A 97 -27.27 -10.34 -20.61
CA ILE A 97 -26.73 -11.44 -21.44
C ILE A 97 -26.67 -11.02 -22.91
N ALA A 98 -25.84 -11.69 -23.70
CA ALA A 98 -25.82 -11.54 -25.16
C ALA A 98 -27.10 -12.11 -25.79
N ALA A 99 -27.58 -11.49 -26.87
CA ALA A 99 -28.81 -11.91 -27.56
C ALA A 99 -28.73 -13.34 -28.12
N ASP A 100 -27.53 -13.85 -28.39
CA ASP A 100 -27.27 -15.18 -28.94
C ASP A 100 -26.72 -16.18 -27.89
N MET A 101 -26.75 -15.82 -26.60
CA MET A 101 -26.15 -16.62 -25.54
C MET A 101 -26.73 -18.03 -25.49
N TYR A 102 -28.05 -18.16 -25.38
CA TYR A 102 -28.68 -19.47 -25.25
C TYR A 102 -28.67 -20.27 -26.55
N GLN A 103 -28.65 -19.60 -27.71
CA GLN A 103 -28.49 -20.29 -28.99
C GLN A 103 -27.13 -20.99 -29.05
N LYS A 104 -26.04 -20.26 -28.82
CA LYS A 104 -24.68 -20.81 -28.84
C LYS A 104 -24.47 -21.90 -27.79
N LEU A 105 -24.99 -21.71 -26.57
CA LEU A 105 -24.90 -22.72 -25.51
C LEU A 105 -25.67 -24.00 -25.89
N TYR A 106 -26.88 -23.86 -26.44
CA TYR A 106 -27.71 -25.00 -26.84
C TYR A 106 -27.08 -25.77 -28.01
N GLU A 107 -26.64 -25.07 -29.06
CA GLU A 107 -25.98 -25.70 -30.22
C GLU A 107 -24.70 -26.45 -29.81
N LYS A 108 -23.91 -25.88 -28.88
CA LYS A 108 -22.74 -26.55 -28.31
C LYS A 108 -23.13 -27.78 -27.49
N ALA A 109 -24.20 -27.69 -26.70
CA ALA A 109 -24.68 -28.82 -25.90
C ALA A 109 -25.12 -29.99 -26.77
N GLU A 110 -25.89 -29.72 -27.82
CA GLU A 110 -26.38 -30.75 -28.73
C GLU A 110 -25.26 -31.35 -29.59
N SER A 111 -24.38 -30.52 -30.14
CA SER A 111 -23.29 -30.99 -31.01
C SER A 111 -22.27 -31.87 -30.29
N GLU A 112 -22.01 -31.61 -29.01
CA GLU A 112 -21.07 -32.41 -28.21
C GLU A 112 -21.75 -33.46 -27.33
N ASN A 113 -23.09 -33.45 -27.24
CA ASN A 113 -23.87 -34.20 -26.25
C ASN A 113 -23.37 -33.93 -24.82
N ALA A 114 -23.25 -32.65 -24.48
CA ALA A 114 -22.68 -32.19 -23.21
C ALA A 114 -23.73 -32.13 -22.09
N ASP A 115 -23.33 -32.51 -20.88
CA ASP A 115 -24.13 -32.38 -19.67
C ASP A 115 -24.15 -30.93 -19.17
N VAL A 116 -23.01 -30.26 -19.28
CA VAL A 116 -22.83 -28.88 -18.85
C VAL A 116 -22.08 -28.12 -19.93
N VAL A 117 -22.62 -26.98 -20.34
CA VAL A 117 -21.94 -26.05 -21.25
C VAL A 117 -21.70 -24.73 -20.55
N LEU A 118 -20.48 -24.22 -20.62
CA LEU A 118 -20.10 -22.93 -20.05
C LEU A 118 -19.90 -21.87 -21.12
N CYS A 119 -20.08 -20.61 -20.76
CA CYS A 119 -19.53 -19.47 -21.51
C CYS A 119 -18.70 -18.55 -20.61
N GLY A 120 -17.95 -17.66 -21.23
CA GLY A 120 -17.28 -16.57 -20.50
C GLY A 120 -18.26 -15.47 -20.08
N PHE A 121 -17.70 -14.40 -19.54
CA PHE A 121 -18.43 -13.20 -19.11
C PHE A 121 -17.61 -11.90 -19.07
N TYR A 122 -18.29 -10.77 -19.17
CA TYR A 122 -17.74 -9.44 -18.90
C TYR A 122 -18.14 -8.94 -17.51
N LYS A 123 -17.32 -8.08 -16.93
CA LYS A 123 -17.71 -7.30 -15.74
C LYS A 123 -18.01 -5.87 -16.13
N PHE A 124 -19.11 -5.30 -15.62
CA PHE A 124 -19.44 -3.90 -15.86
C PHE A 124 -20.06 -3.22 -14.63
N SER A 125 -20.04 -1.90 -14.59
CA SER A 125 -20.69 -1.12 -13.50
C SER A 125 -21.48 0.04 -14.09
N ASP A 126 -22.52 0.48 -13.39
CA ASP A 126 -23.41 1.58 -13.83
C ASP A 126 -22.70 2.94 -13.98
N LYS A 127 -21.46 3.07 -13.50
CA LYS A 127 -20.68 4.30 -13.62
C LYS A 127 -20.12 4.52 -15.02
N GLU A 128 -20.11 3.50 -15.86
CA GLU A 128 -19.54 3.54 -17.20
C GLU A 128 -20.59 3.05 -18.20
N LYS A 129 -20.64 3.66 -19.40
CA LYS A 129 -21.48 3.10 -20.48
C LYS A 129 -20.97 1.70 -20.81
N PHE A 130 -21.87 0.70 -20.72
CA PHE A 130 -21.53 -0.67 -21.04
C PHE A 130 -21.17 -0.77 -22.52
N ARG A 131 -20.00 -1.35 -22.79
CA ARG A 131 -19.50 -1.76 -24.10
C ARG A 131 -18.71 -3.04 -23.88
N PRO A 132 -18.99 -4.13 -24.62
CA PRO A 132 -18.16 -5.32 -24.59
C PRO A 132 -16.77 -4.93 -25.13
N ASP A 133 -15.77 -5.00 -24.25
CA ASP A 133 -14.38 -4.66 -24.53
C ASP A 133 -13.51 -5.72 -23.86
N VAL A 134 -12.50 -6.20 -24.57
CA VAL A 134 -11.50 -7.17 -24.08
C VAL A 134 -10.86 -6.69 -22.77
N SER A 135 -10.72 -5.38 -22.58
CA SER A 135 -10.21 -4.78 -21.33
C SER A 135 -11.10 -5.06 -20.10
N ARG A 136 -12.38 -5.37 -20.32
CA ARG A 136 -13.40 -5.68 -19.30
C ARG A 136 -13.67 -7.18 -19.15
N MET A 137 -12.99 -8.01 -19.96
CA MET A 137 -13.11 -9.46 -19.88
C MET A 137 -12.49 -9.96 -18.57
N ASN A 138 -13.19 -10.85 -17.86
CA ASN A 138 -12.60 -11.43 -16.67
C ASN A 138 -11.33 -12.21 -17.04
N TRP A 139 -10.25 -12.00 -16.30
CA TRP A 139 -8.98 -12.71 -16.50
C TRP A 139 -9.11 -14.24 -16.51
N ARG A 140 -10.11 -14.81 -15.82
CA ARG A 140 -10.43 -16.25 -15.89
C ARG A 140 -10.97 -16.66 -17.26
N ASN A 141 -11.76 -15.80 -17.91
CA ASN A 141 -12.28 -16.06 -19.27
C ASN A 141 -11.16 -16.01 -20.32
N ILE A 142 -10.18 -15.12 -20.15
CA ILE A 142 -8.97 -15.09 -20.99
C ILE A 142 -8.16 -16.41 -20.87
N LYS A 143 -8.12 -17.02 -19.67
CA LYS A 143 -7.46 -18.32 -19.47
C LYS A 143 -8.27 -19.49 -20.05
N ASN A 144 -9.60 -19.47 -19.90
CA ASN A 144 -10.47 -20.55 -20.42
C ASN A 144 -10.40 -20.63 -21.95
N ILE A 145 -10.46 -19.49 -22.64
CA ILE A 145 -10.32 -19.42 -24.11
C ILE A 145 -8.95 -19.92 -24.57
N ARG A 146 -7.88 -19.76 -23.77
CA ARG A 146 -6.54 -20.29 -24.08
C ARG A 146 -6.34 -21.76 -23.70
N LYS A 147 -7.33 -22.40 -23.08
CA LYS A 147 -7.26 -23.77 -22.56
C LYS A 147 -8.49 -24.60 -22.94
N THR A 148 -9.01 -24.35 -24.14
CA THR A 148 -10.21 -25.01 -24.67
C THR A 148 -10.05 -26.52 -24.78
N TYR A 149 -8.81 -26.99 -24.98
CA TYR A 149 -8.42 -28.41 -24.95
C TYR A 149 -8.70 -29.14 -23.62
N LEU A 150 -9.01 -28.43 -22.53
CA LEU A 150 -9.40 -29.04 -21.26
C LEU A 150 -10.89 -29.42 -21.20
N PHE A 151 -11.70 -28.94 -22.14
CA PHE A 151 -13.15 -29.17 -22.19
C PHE A 151 -13.49 -30.32 -23.17
N GLY A 152 -14.75 -30.74 -23.18
CA GLY A 152 -15.24 -31.91 -23.93
C GLY A 152 -15.02 -33.23 -23.19
N LYS A 153 -14.60 -33.18 -21.92
CA LYS A 153 -14.25 -34.31 -21.04
C LYS A 153 -14.97 -34.19 -19.69
N ASN A 154 -14.92 -35.26 -18.90
CA ASN A 154 -15.34 -35.25 -17.49
C ASN A 154 -14.20 -34.82 -16.54
N VAL A 155 -14.53 -34.69 -15.26
CA VAL A 155 -13.58 -34.30 -14.21
C VAL A 155 -12.54 -35.39 -13.95
N GLN A 156 -12.87 -36.67 -14.15
CA GLN A 156 -11.94 -37.77 -13.96
C GLN A 156 -10.82 -37.74 -15.01
N GLU A 157 -11.16 -37.46 -16.27
CA GLU A 157 -10.16 -37.32 -17.34
C GLU A 157 -9.35 -36.03 -17.24
N THR A 158 -9.93 -34.95 -16.70
CA THR A 158 -9.28 -33.64 -16.63
C THR A 158 -9.67 -32.90 -15.34
N PRO A 159 -9.15 -33.30 -14.16
CA PRO A 159 -9.54 -32.71 -12.87
C PRO A 159 -9.39 -31.19 -12.82
N VAL A 160 -8.31 -30.70 -13.43
CA VAL A 160 -7.97 -29.28 -13.52
C VAL A 160 -9.09 -28.41 -14.11
N ILE A 161 -10.07 -28.98 -14.83
CA ILE A 161 -11.25 -28.26 -15.34
C ILE A 161 -12.03 -27.56 -14.22
N LEU A 162 -12.05 -28.13 -13.01
CA LEU A 162 -12.70 -27.56 -11.83
C LEU A 162 -12.19 -26.15 -11.49
N ARG A 163 -10.91 -25.87 -11.77
CA ARG A 163 -10.29 -24.54 -11.57
C ARG A 163 -10.78 -23.49 -12.56
N TYR A 164 -11.23 -23.93 -13.74
CA TYR A 164 -11.60 -23.07 -14.88
C TYR A 164 -13.12 -22.92 -15.02
N ALA A 165 -13.89 -23.93 -14.63
CA ALA A 165 -15.34 -23.97 -14.79
C ALA A 165 -16.11 -22.92 -13.94
N THR A 166 -15.48 -22.39 -12.89
CA THR A 166 -16.05 -21.41 -11.92
C THR A 166 -17.32 -21.87 -11.22
N SER A 167 -17.52 -21.42 -9.98
CA SER A 167 -18.68 -21.80 -9.17
C SER A 167 -19.97 -21.05 -9.51
N TYR A 168 -20.05 -20.25 -10.59
CA TYR A 168 -21.27 -19.47 -10.87
C TYR A 168 -22.36 -20.34 -11.48
N ALA A 169 -23.61 -20.18 -11.05
CA ALA A 169 -24.72 -20.89 -11.67
C ALA A 169 -25.10 -20.33 -13.06
N TRP A 170 -24.91 -19.01 -13.27
CA TRP A 170 -25.52 -18.24 -14.35
C TRP A 170 -24.79 -18.28 -15.71
N ASN A 171 -23.49 -18.64 -15.75
CA ASN A 171 -22.74 -18.71 -17.02
C ASN A 171 -22.77 -20.09 -17.68
N LYS A 172 -23.82 -20.87 -17.41
CA LYS A 172 -23.90 -22.27 -17.78
C LYS A 172 -25.28 -22.69 -18.24
N LEU A 173 -25.30 -23.74 -19.06
CA LEU A 173 -26.47 -24.49 -19.48
C LEU A 173 -26.29 -25.96 -19.01
N TYR A 174 -27.31 -26.53 -18.39
CA TYR A 174 -27.27 -27.88 -17.81
C TYR A 174 -28.33 -28.77 -18.44
N ARG A 175 -27.97 -29.99 -18.83
CA ARG A 175 -28.94 -30.98 -19.35
C ARG A 175 -29.90 -31.39 -18.23
N ARG A 176 -31.22 -31.23 -18.42
CA ARG A 176 -32.21 -31.36 -17.33
C ARG A 176 -32.26 -32.76 -16.73
N ASP A 177 -32.26 -33.81 -17.56
CA ASP A 177 -32.27 -35.20 -17.08
C ASP A 177 -31.04 -35.53 -16.23
N PHE A 178 -29.86 -35.02 -16.64
CA PHE A 178 -28.63 -35.14 -15.89
C PHE A 178 -28.67 -34.32 -14.58
N PHE A 179 -29.21 -33.10 -14.65
CA PHE A 179 -29.31 -32.23 -13.47
C PHE A 179 -30.17 -32.86 -12.37
N GLY A 180 -31.19 -33.63 -12.73
CA GLY A 180 -31.95 -34.52 -11.83
C GLY A 180 -32.32 -33.87 -10.50
N ASP A 181 -31.85 -34.46 -9.41
CA ASP A 181 -32.16 -34.06 -8.03
C ASP A 181 -31.18 -33.07 -7.42
N PHE A 182 -30.26 -32.49 -8.20
CA PHE A 182 -29.40 -31.44 -7.68
C PHE A 182 -30.24 -30.23 -7.25
N ARG A 183 -30.06 -29.80 -5.99
CA ARG A 183 -30.75 -28.63 -5.41
C ARG A 183 -29.78 -27.71 -4.69
N PHE A 184 -30.00 -26.40 -4.81
CA PHE A 184 -29.24 -25.39 -4.07
C PHE A 184 -29.63 -25.43 -2.58
N PRO A 185 -28.67 -25.35 -1.65
CA PRO A 185 -28.98 -25.41 -0.22
C PRO A 185 -29.76 -24.18 0.24
N VAL A 186 -30.99 -24.39 0.71
CA VAL A 186 -31.90 -23.33 1.19
C VAL A 186 -31.34 -22.67 2.45
N GLY A 187 -31.52 -21.35 2.57
CA GLY A 187 -31.10 -20.56 3.72
C GLY A 187 -29.60 -20.19 3.78
N ARG A 188 -28.76 -20.74 2.89
CA ARG A 188 -27.32 -20.46 2.81
C ARG A 188 -27.00 -19.35 1.80
N VAL A 189 -25.89 -18.66 2.04
CA VAL A 189 -25.22 -17.79 1.04
C VAL A 189 -24.03 -18.54 0.46
N PHE A 190 -23.64 -18.23 -0.77
CA PHE A 190 -22.61 -18.99 -1.53
C PHE A 190 -23.09 -20.39 -1.92
N GLU A 191 -24.40 -20.55 -2.05
CA GLU A 191 -25.13 -21.74 -2.48
C GLU A 191 -24.61 -22.33 -3.79
N ASP A 192 -24.18 -21.49 -4.73
CA ASP A 192 -23.59 -21.98 -5.97
C ASP A 192 -22.25 -22.69 -5.71
N SER A 193 -21.43 -22.16 -4.80
CA SER A 193 -20.15 -22.80 -4.46
C SER A 193 -20.34 -24.13 -3.76
N ALA A 194 -21.45 -24.32 -3.04
CA ALA A 194 -21.79 -25.60 -2.44
C ALA A 194 -22.24 -26.65 -3.46
N ARG A 195 -22.91 -26.25 -4.55
CA ARG A 195 -23.56 -27.21 -5.46
C ARG A 195 -22.89 -27.38 -6.83
N ILE A 196 -22.37 -26.31 -7.42
CA ILE A 196 -21.86 -26.34 -8.80
C ILE A 196 -20.70 -27.31 -8.98
N TYR A 197 -19.79 -27.43 -8.01
CA TYR A 197 -18.69 -28.40 -8.12
C TYR A 197 -19.15 -29.85 -8.05
N SER A 198 -20.21 -30.15 -7.29
CA SER A 198 -20.83 -31.48 -7.31
C SER A 198 -21.47 -31.78 -8.66
N ILE A 199 -22.16 -30.81 -9.27
CA ILE A 199 -22.73 -30.95 -10.60
C ILE A 199 -21.62 -31.18 -11.64
N LEU A 200 -20.53 -30.41 -11.57
CA LEU A 200 -19.41 -30.59 -12.50
C LEU A 200 -18.74 -31.95 -12.32
N ALA A 201 -18.56 -32.43 -11.08
CA ALA A 201 -17.97 -33.73 -10.80
C ALA A 201 -18.81 -34.91 -11.31
N ALA A 202 -20.13 -34.76 -11.35
CA ALA A 202 -21.05 -35.77 -11.88
C ALA A 202 -21.16 -35.76 -13.41
N ALA A 203 -20.76 -34.68 -14.07
CA ALA A 203 -20.95 -34.51 -15.52
C ALA A 203 -19.99 -35.40 -16.31
N GLU A 204 -20.53 -36.18 -17.25
CA GLU A 204 -19.72 -36.99 -18.18
C GLU A 204 -19.09 -36.14 -19.27
N LYS A 205 -19.69 -34.98 -19.57
CA LYS A 205 -19.10 -34.06 -20.54
C LYS A 205 -19.37 -32.60 -20.21
N ILE A 206 -18.27 -31.86 -20.05
CA ILE A 206 -18.27 -30.43 -19.78
C ILE A 206 -17.71 -29.67 -20.98
N ALA A 207 -18.55 -28.92 -21.68
CA ALA A 207 -18.19 -28.17 -22.89
C ALA A 207 -18.01 -26.67 -22.60
N LEU A 208 -17.30 -25.98 -23.49
CA LEU A 208 -17.08 -24.52 -23.43
C LEU A 208 -17.45 -23.87 -24.75
N VAL A 209 -18.27 -22.82 -24.68
CA VAL A 209 -18.38 -21.80 -25.73
C VAL A 209 -17.31 -20.75 -25.45
N GLU A 210 -16.44 -20.52 -26.43
CA GLU A 210 -15.22 -19.69 -26.32
C GLU A 210 -15.51 -18.17 -26.34
N GLU A 211 -16.70 -17.77 -25.92
CA GLU A 211 -17.18 -16.40 -26.00
C GLU A 211 -17.70 -15.91 -24.64
N PRO A 212 -17.42 -14.64 -24.28
CA PRO A 212 -17.94 -14.01 -23.07
C PRO A 212 -19.39 -13.52 -23.24
N LEU A 213 -20.34 -14.44 -23.21
CA LEU A 213 -21.76 -14.19 -23.54
C LEU A 213 -22.60 -13.65 -22.37
N TYR A 214 -22.06 -13.68 -21.14
CA TYR A 214 -22.77 -13.15 -19.97
C TYR A 214 -22.17 -11.82 -19.50
N TYR A 215 -22.98 -10.89 -19.00
CA TYR A 215 -22.54 -9.57 -18.55
C TYR A 215 -22.87 -9.39 -17.06
N TYR A 216 -21.86 -9.56 -16.21
CA TYR A 216 -21.98 -9.50 -14.75
C TYR A 216 -21.84 -8.06 -14.22
N ARG A 217 -22.87 -7.56 -13.55
CA ARG A 217 -22.93 -6.22 -12.96
C ARG A 217 -22.21 -6.20 -11.61
N VAL A 218 -21.19 -5.35 -11.48
CA VAL A 218 -20.43 -5.16 -10.26
C VAL A 218 -20.74 -3.82 -9.58
N LEU A 219 -20.66 -3.80 -8.24
CA LEU A 219 -20.71 -2.59 -7.40
C LEU A 219 -22.07 -1.87 -7.27
N HIS A 220 -23.19 -2.60 -7.25
CA HIS A 220 -24.46 -2.04 -6.76
C HIS A 220 -24.58 -2.19 -5.22
N ASN A 221 -25.25 -1.23 -4.57
CA ASN A 221 -25.26 -1.08 -3.10
C ASN A 221 -25.91 -2.24 -2.33
N ASN A 222 -26.56 -3.19 -3.02
CA ASN A 222 -27.35 -4.27 -2.42
C ASN A 222 -26.77 -5.67 -2.64
N SER A 223 -25.55 -5.82 -3.18
CA SER A 223 -24.98 -7.15 -3.44
C SER A 223 -24.83 -7.97 -2.15
N ILE A 224 -25.49 -9.13 -2.11
CA ILE A 224 -25.48 -10.08 -0.98
C ILE A 224 -24.03 -10.43 -0.59
N THR A 225 -23.16 -10.60 -1.58
CA THR A 225 -21.77 -11.01 -1.41
C THR A 225 -20.86 -9.97 -0.74
N GLN A 226 -21.29 -8.71 -0.60
CA GLN A 226 -20.50 -7.63 0.01
C GLN A 226 -20.87 -7.34 1.48
N SER A 227 -21.99 -7.89 1.95
CA SER A 227 -22.41 -7.76 3.34
C SER A 227 -21.59 -8.71 4.23
N ILE A 228 -21.03 -8.21 5.33
CA ILE A 228 -20.28 -9.03 6.29
C ILE A 228 -21.12 -9.19 7.54
N ASN A 229 -21.69 -10.37 7.69
CA ASN A 229 -22.44 -10.83 8.86
C ASN A 229 -22.08 -12.30 9.12
N LYS A 230 -22.79 -12.96 10.05
CA LYS A 230 -22.53 -14.37 10.40
C LYS A 230 -22.65 -15.33 9.21
N LYS A 231 -23.43 -15.01 8.17
CA LYS A 231 -23.54 -15.85 6.96
C LYS A 231 -22.24 -15.94 6.14
N VAL A 232 -21.20 -15.18 6.49
CA VAL A 232 -19.85 -15.37 5.92
C VAL A 232 -19.32 -16.78 6.19
N PHE A 233 -19.73 -17.43 7.29
CA PHE A 233 -19.35 -18.81 7.62
C PHE A 233 -19.99 -19.86 6.70
N ASP A 234 -21.03 -19.52 5.93
CA ASP A 234 -21.67 -20.46 4.99
C ASP A 234 -20.70 -20.93 3.89
N VAL A 235 -19.62 -20.17 3.63
CA VAL A 235 -18.55 -20.61 2.73
C VAL A 235 -17.79 -21.84 3.27
N LEU A 236 -17.69 -21.99 4.60
CA LEU A 236 -17.07 -23.19 5.21
C LEU A 236 -17.97 -24.38 5.04
N LEU A 237 -19.28 -24.20 5.20
CA LEU A 237 -20.28 -25.23 4.89
C LEU A 237 -20.18 -25.63 3.41
N SER A 238 -20.05 -24.65 2.51
CA SER A 238 -19.85 -24.91 1.08
C SER A 238 -18.57 -25.72 0.82
N CYS A 239 -17.47 -25.40 1.50
CA CYS A 239 -16.22 -26.18 1.39
C CYS A 239 -16.38 -27.61 1.95
N GLN A 240 -17.13 -27.77 3.05
CA GLN A 240 -17.46 -29.09 3.61
C GLN A 240 -18.33 -29.90 2.66
N ASP A 241 -19.31 -29.28 1.99
CA ASP A 241 -20.17 -29.94 1.01
C ASP A 241 -19.33 -30.44 -0.18
N ILE A 242 -18.39 -29.63 -0.68
CA ILE A 242 -17.46 -30.03 -1.75
C ILE A 242 -16.64 -31.25 -1.29
N VAL A 243 -15.93 -31.16 -0.16
CA VAL A 243 -15.10 -32.26 0.35
C VAL A 243 -15.91 -33.53 0.56
N SER A 244 -17.11 -33.41 1.16
CA SER A 244 -17.97 -34.56 1.44
C SER A 244 -18.46 -35.22 0.17
N TYR A 245 -18.89 -34.43 -0.83
CA TYR A 245 -19.37 -34.97 -2.09
C TYR A 245 -18.27 -35.74 -2.83
N PHE A 246 -17.08 -35.17 -2.95
CA PHE A 246 -15.97 -35.85 -3.64
C PHE A 246 -15.49 -37.09 -2.89
N LYS A 247 -15.55 -37.12 -1.54
CA LYS A 247 -15.26 -38.33 -0.75
C LYS A 247 -16.32 -39.41 -0.93
N GLN A 248 -17.60 -39.04 -0.93
CA GLN A 248 -18.72 -39.98 -1.09
C GLN A 248 -18.78 -40.62 -2.49
N ASN A 249 -18.15 -40.01 -3.49
CA ASN A 249 -18.12 -40.50 -4.86
C ASN A 249 -16.72 -41.00 -5.27
N ASP A 250 -15.80 -41.23 -4.32
CA ASP A 250 -14.43 -41.73 -4.57
C ASP A 250 -13.59 -40.89 -5.55
N LEU A 251 -13.87 -39.58 -5.63
CA LEU A 251 -13.16 -38.62 -6.48
C LEU A 251 -12.16 -37.75 -5.71
N PHE A 252 -12.19 -37.79 -4.38
CA PHE A 252 -11.42 -36.87 -3.54
C PHE A 252 -9.91 -36.98 -3.74
N GLU A 253 -9.36 -38.20 -3.71
CA GLU A 253 -7.92 -38.42 -3.90
C GLU A 253 -7.48 -38.01 -5.31
N HIS A 254 -8.28 -38.36 -6.32
CA HIS A 254 -7.98 -38.04 -7.73
C HIS A 254 -8.03 -36.54 -8.04
N CYS A 255 -8.90 -35.79 -7.36
CA CYS A 255 -9.08 -34.36 -7.55
C CYS A 255 -8.54 -33.55 -6.35
N HIS A 256 -7.64 -34.12 -5.55
CA HIS A 256 -7.23 -33.58 -4.26
C HIS A 256 -6.73 -32.13 -4.40
N ASP A 257 -5.78 -31.90 -5.30
CA ASP A 257 -5.14 -30.60 -5.49
C ASP A 257 -6.11 -29.52 -5.99
N GLU A 258 -7.09 -29.89 -6.83
CA GLU A 258 -8.12 -28.98 -7.29
C GLU A 258 -9.07 -28.61 -6.17
N ILE A 259 -9.58 -29.58 -5.42
CA ILE A 259 -10.52 -29.34 -4.31
C ILE A 259 -9.84 -28.47 -3.24
N GLU A 260 -8.60 -28.81 -2.87
CA GLU A 260 -7.77 -28.04 -1.95
C GLU A 260 -7.64 -26.59 -2.43
N TYR A 261 -7.25 -26.39 -3.70
CA TYR A 261 -7.15 -25.06 -4.30
C TYR A 261 -8.47 -24.29 -4.30
N LEU A 262 -9.60 -24.95 -4.60
CA LEU A 262 -10.92 -24.33 -4.59
C LEU A 262 -11.30 -23.85 -3.19
N CYS A 263 -11.11 -24.68 -2.17
CA CYS A 263 -11.37 -24.33 -0.77
C CYS A 263 -10.51 -23.13 -0.35
N ILE A 264 -9.20 -23.16 -0.63
CA ILE A 264 -8.29 -22.05 -0.37
C ILE A 264 -8.81 -20.76 -1.04
N MET A 265 -9.14 -20.82 -2.33
CA MET A 265 -9.57 -19.66 -3.10
C MET A 265 -10.87 -19.06 -2.56
N HIS A 266 -11.85 -19.87 -2.17
CA HIS A 266 -13.12 -19.40 -1.62
C HIS A 266 -12.95 -18.77 -0.23
N LEU A 267 -12.24 -19.46 0.66
CA LEU A 267 -11.99 -18.99 2.03
C LEU A 267 -11.22 -17.66 2.02
N PHE A 268 -10.14 -17.56 1.25
CA PHE A 268 -9.36 -16.33 1.19
C PHE A 268 -10.06 -15.21 0.42
N ALA A 269 -10.89 -15.52 -0.57
CA ALA A 269 -11.75 -14.49 -1.17
C ALA A 269 -12.68 -13.85 -0.13
N ARG A 270 -13.18 -14.64 0.85
CA ARG A 270 -13.97 -14.10 1.97
C ARG A 270 -13.12 -13.36 2.99
N MET A 271 -11.91 -13.83 3.31
CA MET A 271 -10.97 -13.06 4.14
C MET A 271 -10.72 -11.67 3.54
N LYS A 272 -10.59 -11.56 2.22
CA LYS A 272 -10.43 -10.27 1.52
C LYS A 272 -11.63 -9.33 1.70
N ALA A 273 -12.84 -9.86 1.88
CA ALA A 273 -14.03 -9.05 2.11
C ALA A 273 -13.92 -8.24 3.42
N PHE A 274 -13.26 -8.78 4.45
CA PHE A 274 -13.03 -8.09 5.73
C PHE A 274 -12.11 -6.86 5.64
N ARG A 275 -11.40 -6.66 4.51
CA ARG A 275 -10.55 -5.47 4.32
C ARG A 275 -11.36 -4.18 4.52
N GLY A 276 -10.89 -3.31 5.40
CA GLY A 276 -11.56 -2.04 5.65
C GLY A 276 -12.81 -2.13 6.54
N LYS A 277 -13.11 -3.28 7.15
CA LYS A 277 -14.28 -3.48 8.01
C LYS A 277 -13.85 -3.66 9.46
N ARG A 278 -14.61 -3.10 10.41
CA ARG A 278 -14.23 -3.02 11.85
C ARG A 278 -14.58 -4.28 12.66
N ASN A 279 -15.31 -5.25 12.09
CA ASN A 279 -15.81 -6.41 12.84
C ASN A 279 -14.70 -7.45 13.09
N PHE A 280 -13.72 -7.09 13.91
CA PHE A 280 -12.55 -7.91 14.24
C PHE A 280 -12.89 -9.24 14.91
N PRO A 281 -13.86 -9.34 15.85
CA PRO A 281 -14.22 -10.63 16.45
C PRO A 281 -14.72 -11.63 15.40
N LEU A 282 -15.62 -11.19 14.51
CA LEU A 282 -16.10 -12.02 13.41
C LEU A 282 -14.98 -12.39 12.43
N MET A 283 -14.10 -11.42 12.12
CA MET A 283 -12.94 -11.64 11.24
C MET A 283 -11.95 -12.65 11.83
N PHE A 284 -11.60 -12.53 13.11
CA PHE A 284 -10.67 -13.45 13.76
C PHE A 284 -11.26 -14.85 13.84
N SER A 285 -12.53 -14.97 14.26
CA SER A 285 -13.25 -16.24 14.30
C SER A 285 -13.29 -16.90 12.92
N PHE A 286 -13.58 -16.12 11.86
CA PHE A 286 -13.55 -16.63 10.49
C PHE A 286 -12.17 -17.12 10.06
N VAL A 287 -11.10 -16.34 10.33
CA VAL A 287 -9.73 -16.75 9.99
C VAL A 287 -9.32 -18.02 10.75
N ASP A 288 -9.63 -18.12 12.04
CA ASP A 288 -9.31 -19.31 12.83
C ASP A 288 -10.04 -20.56 12.31
N GLN A 289 -11.34 -20.46 12.02
CA GLN A 289 -12.11 -21.59 11.49
C GLN A 289 -11.69 -21.98 10.07
N ALA A 290 -11.34 -21.02 9.22
CA ALA A 290 -10.83 -21.30 7.88
C ALA A 290 -9.50 -22.03 7.91
N PHE A 291 -8.56 -21.62 8.77
CA PHE A 291 -7.30 -22.32 8.94
C PHE A 291 -7.52 -23.71 9.55
N ALA A 292 -8.36 -23.84 10.58
CA ALA A 292 -8.69 -25.14 11.16
C ALA A 292 -9.34 -26.10 10.14
N PHE A 293 -10.20 -25.59 9.27
CA PHE A 293 -10.78 -26.38 8.18
C PHE A 293 -9.70 -26.87 7.20
N LEU A 294 -8.79 -25.99 6.78
CA LEU A 294 -7.71 -26.34 5.85
C LEU A 294 -6.74 -27.33 6.50
N ASP A 295 -6.22 -27.03 7.70
CA ASP A 295 -5.27 -27.89 8.40
C ASP A 295 -5.88 -29.28 8.71
N LYS A 296 -7.20 -29.39 8.91
CA LYS A 296 -7.90 -30.66 9.12
C LYS A 296 -8.07 -31.49 7.83
N ASN A 297 -8.47 -30.85 6.74
CA ASN A 297 -8.85 -31.58 5.51
C ASN A 297 -7.70 -31.71 4.52
N PHE A 298 -6.68 -30.86 4.66
CA PHE A 298 -5.60 -30.66 3.70
C PHE A 298 -4.30 -30.30 4.45
N PRO A 299 -3.64 -31.21 5.20
CA PRO A 299 -2.52 -30.85 6.08
C PRO A 299 -1.38 -30.10 5.37
N ASP A 300 -1.12 -30.45 4.12
CA ASP A 300 -0.08 -29.87 3.27
C ASP A 300 -0.58 -28.77 2.34
N TRP A 301 -1.73 -28.16 2.64
CA TRP A 301 -2.37 -27.17 1.76
C TRP A 301 -1.49 -25.99 1.37
N ARG A 302 -0.42 -25.71 2.10
CA ARG A 302 0.57 -24.66 1.80
C ARG A 302 1.51 -25.02 0.65
N GLN A 303 1.57 -26.31 0.28
CA GLN A 303 2.40 -26.85 -0.79
C GLN A 303 1.62 -27.09 -2.09
N ASN A 304 0.32 -26.75 -2.12
CA ASN A 304 -0.54 -26.95 -3.28
C ASN A 304 0.13 -26.45 -4.59
N PRO A 305 0.22 -27.28 -5.64
CA PRO A 305 0.96 -26.95 -6.86
C PRO A 305 0.40 -25.74 -7.61
N TYR A 306 -0.87 -25.38 -7.36
CA TYR A 306 -1.54 -24.26 -8.01
C TYR A 306 -1.32 -22.92 -7.32
N GLN A 307 -0.64 -22.87 -6.16
CA GLN A 307 -0.34 -21.61 -5.47
C GLN A 307 0.72 -20.77 -6.20
N THR A 308 1.75 -21.40 -6.78
CA THR A 308 2.83 -20.74 -7.53
C THR A 308 2.36 -20.07 -8.82
N GLU A 309 1.29 -20.57 -9.46
CA GLU A 309 0.74 -19.98 -10.69
C GLU A 309 0.10 -18.59 -10.44
N THR A 310 -0.29 -18.31 -9.19
CA THR A 310 -0.86 -17.02 -8.75
C THR A 310 0.23 -15.98 -8.44
N TYR A 311 1.44 -16.44 -8.12
CA TYR A 311 2.62 -15.65 -7.71
C TYR A 311 3.22 -14.85 -8.88
N ILE A 312 3.22 -15.38 -10.10
CA ILE A 312 4.02 -14.85 -11.22
C ILE A 312 3.42 -13.57 -11.86
N ARG A 313 2.14 -13.20 -11.64
CA ARG A 313 1.47 -12.22 -12.53
C ARG A 313 0.78 -11.00 -11.93
N LYS A 314 0.77 -10.79 -10.61
CA LYS A 314 0.16 -9.55 -10.05
C LYS A 314 1.19 -8.43 -9.87
N LYS A 315 1.19 -7.48 -10.82
CA LYS A 315 1.84 -6.16 -10.70
C LYS A 315 1.59 -5.52 -9.32
N ALA A 316 2.67 -5.19 -8.61
CA ALA A 316 2.92 -4.18 -7.56
C ALA A 316 1.90 -3.86 -6.43
N LEU A 317 0.60 -4.12 -6.53
CA LEU A 317 -0.42 -3.63 -5.59
C LEU A 317 -1.08 -4.72 -4.71
N ASP A 318 -1.03 -6.00 -5.09
CA ASP A 318 -1.61 -7.11 -4.30
C ASP A 318 -0.52 -8.08 -3.78
N VAL A 319 0.77 -7.78 -3.98
CA VAL A 319 1.91 -8.59 -3.53
C VAL A 319 1.82 -8.88 -2.03
N ASN A 320 1.45 -7.89 -1.22
CA ASN A 320 1.31 -8.06 0.23
C ASN A 320 0.18 -9.00 0.63
N TRP A 321 -0.90 -9.12 -0.15
CA TRP A 321 -1.95 -10.10 0.15
C TRP A 321 -1.55 -11.50 -0.27
N VAL A 322 -0.87 -11.65 -1.40
CA VAL A 322 -0.40 -12.94 -1.87
C VAL A 322 0.69 -13.49 -0.94
N SER A 323 1.63 -12.66 -0.49
CA SER A 323 2.62 -13.05 0.52
C SER A 323 2.01 -13.35 1.90
N CYS A 324 0.88 -12.73 2.24
CA CYS A 324 0.18 -12.99 3.50
C CYS A 324 -0.78 -14.19 3.39
N HIS A 325 -1.33 -14.44 2.20
CA HIS A 325 -2.11 -15.63 1.85
C HIS A 325 -1.28 -16.92 1.95
N LEU A 326 0.03 -16.80 1.69
CA LEU A 326 1.04 -17.86 1.80
C LEU A 326 1.80 -17.82 3.14
N SER A 327 1.47 -16.93 4.06
CA SER A 327 2.18 -16.88 5.33
C SER A 327 1.82 -18.10 6.18
N GLU A 328 2.82 -18.75 6.78
CA GLU A 328 2.61 -19.93 7.62
C GLU A 328 1.70 -19.68 8.83
N THR A 329 1.53 -18.41 9.23
CA THR A 329 0.85 -18.06 10.48
C THR A 329 -0.44 -17.25 10.26
N LYS A 330 -1.55 -17.76 10.78
CA LYS A 330 -2.85 -17.05 10.86
C LYS A 330 -2.75 -15.65 11.48
N TRP A 331 -1.76 -15.42 12.34
CA TRP A 331 -1.47 -14.11 12.95
C TRP A 331 -1.10 -13.04 11.92
N LEU A 332 -0.28 -13.36 10.92
CA LEU A 332 0.08 -12.40 9.88
C LEU A 332 -1.13 -11.99 9.04
N VAL A 333 -2.03 -12.94 8.73
CA VAL A 333 -3.31 -12.65 8.04
C VAL A 333 -4.18 -11.70 8.85
N LYS A 334 -4.32 -11.96 10.16
CA LYS A 334 -5.06 -11.08 11.08
C LYS A 334 -4.45 -9.67 11.12
N LEU A 335 -3.13 -9.55 11.29
CA LEU A 335 -2.41 -8.28 11.31
C LEU A 335 -2.55 -7.51 10.00
N PHE A 336 -2.46 -8.20 8.86
CA PHE A 336 -2.64 -7.59 7.56
C PHE A 336 -4.06 -7.03 7.36
N LEU A 337 -5.09 -7.76 7.81
CA LEU A 337 -6.47 -7.29 7.73
C LEU A 337 -6.73 -6.10 8.65
N ILE A 338 -6.14 -6.08 9.84
CA ILE A 338 -6.13 -4.90 10.74
C ILE A 338 -5.45 -3.73 10.04
N PHE A 339 -4.28 -3.95 9.43
CA PHE A 339 -3.58 -2.91 8.67
C PHE A 339 -4.44 -2.36 7.53
N CYS A 340 -5.13 -3.23 6.77
CA CYS A 340 -6.08 -2.80 5.74
C CYS A 340 -7.25 -1.99 6.30
N PHE A 341 -7.72 -2.32 7.51
CA PHE A 341 -8.71 -1.50 8.20
C PHE A 341 -8.15 -0.13 8.54
N LEU A 342 -6.97 -0.06 9.14
CA LEU A 342 -6.33 1.20 9.55
C LEU A 342 -6.01 2.10 8.36
N THR A 343 -5.57 1.54 7.23
CA THR A 343 -5.32 2.32 6.00
C THR A 343 -6.62 2.82 5.37
N ALA A 344 -7.64 1.96 5.24
CA ALA A 344 -8.95 2.36 4.73
C ALA A 344 -9.68 3.35 5.66
N PHE A 345 -9.42 3.28 6.96
CA PHE A 345 -9.88 4.24 7.96
C PHE A 345 -9.16 5.57 7.78
N SER A 346 -7.82 5.57 7.70
CA SER A 346 -7.01 6.76 7.41
C SER A 346 -7.45 7.44 6.10
N ASP A 347 -7.71 6.68 5.04
CA ASP A 347 -8.20 7.21 3.77
C ASP A 347 -9.62 7.75 3.86
N ARG A 348 -10.51 7.11 4.64
CA ARG A 348 -11.85 7.63 4.91
C ARG A 348 -11.82 8.88 5.77
N VAL A 349 -10.93 8.95 6.76
CA VAL A 349 -10.70 10.14 7.57
C VAL A 349 -10.13 11.25 6.70
N LYS A 350 -9.13 10.98 5.84
CA LYS A 350 -8.59 11.96 4.87
C LYS A 350 -9.62 12.42 3.85
N LYS A 351 -10.44 11.51 3.30
CA LYS A 351 -11.55 11.86 2.38
C LYS A 351 -12.67 12.60 3.11
N GLY A 352 -12.96 12.23 4.35
CA GLY A 352 -13.91 12.87 5.24
C GLY A 352 -13.46 14.28 5.64
N LEU A 353 -12.18 14.45 5.96
CA LEU A 353 -11.50 15.73 6.19
C LEU A 353 -11.43 16.55 4.91
N LYS A 354 -11.18 15.95 3.73
CA LYS A 354 -11.27 16.67 2.44
C LYS A 354 -12.70 17.10 2.14
N ARG A 355 -13.72 16.28 2.39
CA ARG A 355 -15.14 16.63 2.21
C ARG A 355 -15.60 17.67 3.23
N ARG A 356 -15.20 17.53 4.49
CA ARG A 356 -15.42 18.52 5.55
C ARG A 356 -14.69 19.79 5.18
N LYS A 357 -13.41 19.80 4.80
CA LYS A 357 -12.66 20.95 4.28
C LYS A 357 -13.33 21.54 3.04
N LYS A 358 -13.90 20.76 2.11
CA LYS A 358 -14.68 21.29 0.98
C LYS A 358 -15.98 21.98 1.44
N LYS A 359 -16.71 21.38 2.39
CA LYS A 359 -17.90 21.98 3.03
C LYS A 359 -17.54 23.18 3.92
N LEU A 360 -16.40 23.14 4.59
CA LEU A 360 -15.85 24.17 5.47
C LEU A 360 -15.34 25.34 4.62
N VAL A 361 -14.62 25.10 3.53
CA VAL A 361 -14.22 26.12 2.52
C VAL A 361 -15.46 26.73 1.87
N LYS A 362 -16.52 25.95 1.62
CA LYS A 362 -17.82 26.48 1.18
C LYS A 362 -18.54 27.32 2.26
N LYS A 363 -18.33 27.02 3.56
CA LYS A 363 -18.82 27.77 4.74
C LYS A 363 -17.90 28.92 5.20
N LEU A 364 -16.61 28.90 4.84
CA LEU A 364 -15.56 29.85 5.24
C LEU A 364 -15.38 30.93 4.18
N LYS A 365 -15.91 30.74 2.97
CA LYS A 365 -16.17 31.83 2.02
C LYS A 365 -17.16 32.90 2.55
N THR A 366 -17.75 32.69 3.73
CA THR A 366 -18.67 33.63 4.38
C THR A 366 -18.30 34.04 5.80
N LYS A 367 -17.08 33.77 6.32
CA LYS A 367 -16.57 34.39 7.57
C LYS A 367 -15.08 34.08 7.84
N THR A 368 -14.38 35.09 8.37
CA THR A 368 -12.95 35.15 8.72
C THR A 368 -12.52 34.17 9.82
N PRO A 369 -11.24 33.77 9.90
CA PRO A 369 -10.81 32.59 10.65
C PRO A 369 -10.32 32.90 12.07
N LYS A 370 -10.62 32.00 13.02
CA LYS A 370 -9.91 31.85 14.30
C LYS A 370 -9.50 30.38 14.51
N THR A 371 -8.32 30.27 15.13
CA THR A 371 -7.43 29.16 15.49
C THR A 371 -8.06 28.12 16.43
N VAL A 372 -7.72 26.82 16.29
CA VAL A 372 -7.73 25.82 17.39
C VAL A 372 -6.65 24.74 17.19
N VAL A 373 -6.15 24.29 18.35
CA VAL A 373 -4.96 23.51 18.74
C VAL A 373 -5.09 21.97 18.62
N LYS A 374 -3.91 21.33 18.74
CA LYS A 374 -3.43 19.93 18.79
C LYS A 374 -4.29 18.85 19.48
N GLU A 375 -4.07 17.60 19.05
CA GLU A 375 -4.25 16.36 19.83
C GLU A 375 -2.92 15.56 19.82
N GLU A 376 -2.50 15.10 21.00
CA GLU A 376 -1.36 14.21 21.25
C GLU A 376 -1.84 12.79 21.60
N ILE A 377 -1.12 11.77 21.11
CA ILE A 377 -1.21 10.38 21.60
C ILE A 377 0.23 9.95 21.90
N ILE A 378 0.47 9.64 23.18
CA ILE A 378 1.74 9.16 23.74
C ILE A 378 1.96 7.69 23.33
N LEU A 379 3.20 7.32 23.01
CA LEU A 379 3.65 5.95 22.74
C LEU A 379 4.80 5.62 23.69
N ASP A 380 4.55 4.73 24.64
CA ASP A 380 5.58 4.01 25.39
C ASP A 380 6.05 2.80 24.59
N LEU A 381 7.35 2.75 24.30
CA LEU A 381 8.01 1.59 23.71
C LEU A 381 9.42 1.48 24.29
N GLU A 382 9.56 0.65 25.32
CA GLU A 382 10.85 0.19 25.84
C GLU A 382 11.17 -1.23 25.39
N GLN A 383 12.48 -1.49 25.37
CA GLN A 383 13.19 -2.75 25.15
C GLN A 383 13.41 -3.22 23.70
N GLU A 384 14.59 -2.89 23.17
CA GLU A 384 15.34 -3.73 22.22
C GLU A 384 16.85 -3.59 22.57
N PRO A 385 17.64 -4.67 22.52
CA PRO A 385 19.03 -4.70 22.97
C PRO A 385 19.97 -3.89 22.06
N ALA A 386 21.13 -3.57 22.61
CA ALA A 386 22.14 -2.71 22.01
C ALA A 386 23.11 -3.51 21.11
N LEU A 387 23.66 -2.78 20.13
CA LEU A 387 24.87 -3.06 19.35
C LEU A 387 24.71 -4.07 18.20
N ASP A 388 24.38 -3.54 17.02
CA ASP A 388 25.06 -3.94 15.79
C ASP A 388 25.91 -2.74 15.38
N GLU A 389 27.21 -2.96 15.20
CA GLU A 389 28.15 -2.03 14.62
C GLU A 389 27.74 -1.77 13.16
N ASP A 390 27.16 -0.60 12.87
CA ASP A 390 27.05 -0.11 11.50
C ASP A 390 28.45 0.39 11.08
N GLN A 391 29.37 -0.54 10.78
CA GLN A 391 30.26 -0.29 9.65
C GLN A 391 29.37 -0.27 8.39
N ASP A 392 29.62 0.70 7.51
CA ASP A 392 28.99 0.87 6.20
C ASP A 392 27.56 1.44 6.12
N ASP A 393 27.48 2.77 6.19
CA ASP A 393 26.78 3.56 5.15
C ASP A 393 27.79 4.39 4.31
N ASN A 394 29.09 4.14 4.44
CA ASN A 394 30.15 4.59 3.53
C ASN A 394 30.43 3.58 2.40
N GLU A 395 29.50 2.64 2.15
CA GLU A 395 29.44 1.95 0.86
C GLU A 395 29.10 2.97 -0.22
N SER A 396 30.16 3.55 -0.79
CA SER A 396 30.14 4.31 -2.02
C SER A 396 29.19 5.52 -2.01
N GLN A 397 29.70 6.67 -1.54
CA GLN A 397 29.76 7.78 -2.48
C GLN A 397 30.66 7.34 -3.65
N GLU A 398 30.21 6.39 -4.46
CA GLU A 398 30.63 6.36 -5.85
C GLU A 398 30.11 7.71 -6.34
N SER A 399 31.03 8.65 -6.52
CA SER A 399 30.87 9.68 -7.52
C SER A 399 30.19 8.98 -8.71
N PRO A 400 29.02 9.45 -9.14
CA PRO A 400 28.26 8.75 -10.17
C PRO A 400 29.21 8.47 -11.32
N LYS A 401 29.39 7.18 -11.65
CA LYS A 401 30.16 6.76 -12.82
C LYS A 401 29.84 7.70 -13.96
N THR A 402 30.84 8.49 -14.31
CA THR A 402 30.92 9.52 -15.32
C THR A 402 29.79 9.48 -16.35
N ASP A 403 28.68 10.16 -16.05
CA ASP A 403 27.80 10.72 -17.07
C ASP A 403 28.30 12.14 -17.34
N GLY A 404 29.34 12.26 -18.18
CA GLY A 404 29.75 13.49 -18.87
C GLY A 404 30.14 14.75 -18.07
N ARG A 405 30.09 14.77 -16.73
CA ARG A 405 30.43 15.94 -15.91
C ARG A 405 31.82 15.75 -15.30
N MET A 406 32.82 16.51 -15.79
CA MET A 406 34.18 16.56 -15.23
C MET A 406 34.15 16.87 -13.73
N GLY A 407 35.02 16.20 -12.96
CA GLY A 407 35.22 16.48 -11.54
C GLY A 407 35.78 17.88 -11.30
N MET A 408 35.58 18.40 -10.09
CA MET A 408 36.16 19.67 -9.64
C MET A 408 37.70 19.59 -9.66
N ASP A 409 38.36 20.63 -10.16
CA ASP A 409 39.80 20.81 -9.99
C ASP A 409 40.15 21.56 -8.69
N GLU A 410 41.43 21.78 -8.43
CA GLU A 410 41.88 22.51 -7.22
C GLU A 410 41.37 23.96 -7.19
N GLN A 411 41.21 24.60 -8.35
CA GLN A 411 40.68 25.96 -8.45
C GLN A 411 39.18 25.97 -8.15
N ASP A 412 38.42 25.00 -8.65
CA ASP A 412 37.01 24.81 -8.32
C ASP A 412 36.82 24.60 -6.82
N LEU A 413 37.67 23.80 -6.18
CA LEU A 413 37.64 23.61 -4.72
C LEU A 413 37.90 24.93 -4.00
N ARG A 414 38.91 25.69 -4.43
CA ARG A 414 39.21 26.98 -3.82
C ARG A 414 38.07 27.99 -4.00
N ASP A 415 37.49 28.07 -5.19
CA ASP A 415 36.31 28.92 -5.47
C ASP A 415 35.14 28.55 -4.55
N LEU A 416 34.91 27.25 -4.33
CA LEU A 416 33.86 26.75 -3.43
C LEU A 416 34.13 27.12 -1.96
N GLN A 417 35.38 26.96 -1.50
CA GLN A 417 35.82 27.39 -0.17
C GLN A 417 35.58 28.90 0.04
N MET A 418 35.95 29.73 -0.94
CA MET A 418 35.74 31.18 -0.85
C MET A 418 34.26 31.55 -0.80
N GLU A 419 33.40 30.80 -1.50
CA GLU A 419 31.95 30.98 -1.37
C GLU A 419 31.43 30.53 0.01
N GLY A 420 31.95 29.42 0.55
CA GLY A 420 31.68 28.97 1.92
C GLY A 420 32.03 30.04 2.95
N LEU A 421 33.20 30.68 2.80
CA LEU A 421 33.63 31.79 3.64
C LEU A 421 32.71 33.02 3.51
N ARG A 422 32.23 33.33 2.30
CA ARG A 422 31.27 34.43 2.09
C ARG A 422 29.97 34.18 2.86
N ILE A 423 29.45 32.95 2.82
CA ILE A 423 28.27 32.54 3.59
C ILE A 423 28.56 32.63 5.09
N LEU A 424 29.72 32.13 5.53
CA LEU A 424 30.11 32.15 6.94
C LEU A 424 30.25 33.57 7.49
N LYS A 425 30.83 34.51 6.74
CA LYS A 425 30.85 35.94 7.08
C LYS A 425 29.46 36.57 7.15
N CYS A 426 28.52 36.12 6.33
CA CYS A 426 27.13 36.55 6.40
C CYS A 426 26.47 36.07 7.71
N VAL A 427 26.73 34.83 8.12
CA VAL A 427 26.24 34.28 9.39
C VAL A 427 26.90 34.98 10.57
N ASP A 428 28.21 35.23 10.54
CA ASP A 428 28.95 35.94 11.59
C ASP A 428 28.36 37.33 11.85
N ARG A 429 28.16 38.15 10.80
CA ARG A 429 27.51 39.47 10.93
C ARG A 429 26.10 39.38 11.51
N PHE A 430 25.30 38.43 11.02
CA PHE A 430 23.95 38.23 11.52
C PHE A 430 23.95 37.86 13.02
N CYS A 431 24.86 36.97 13.42
CA CYS A 431 25.02 36.59 14.82
C CYS A 431 25.47 37.77 15.69
N GLU A 432 26.39 38.60 15.22
CA GLU A 432 26.82 39.82 15.93
C GLU A 432 25.68 40.83 16.10
N GLU A 433 24.91 41.09 15.04
CA GLU A 433 23.75 42.00 15.07
C GLU A 433 22.65 41.52 16.03
N LYS A 434 22.44 40.21 16.13
CA LYS A 434 21.37 39.60 16.93
C LYS A 434 21.82 39.16 18.33
N GLY A 435 23.10 39.29 18.66
CA GLY A 435 23.66 38.77 19.89
C GLY A 435 23.44 37.26 20.03
N LEU A 436 23.77 36.51 18.98
CA LEU A 436 23.69 35.05 18.93
C LEU A 436 25.09 34.45 19.02
N THR A 437 25.22 33.37 19.77
CA THR A 437 26.47 32.62 19.93
C THR A 437 26.58 31.54 18.86
N TYR A 438 27.73 31.43 18.22
CA TYR A 438 28.10 30.27 17.41
C TYR A 438 29.59 29.95 17.57
N TYR A 439 29.98 28.76 17.16
CA TYR A 439 31.35 28.27 17.16
C TYR A 439 31.64 27.58 15.83
N LEU A 440 32.82 27.76 15.26
CA LEU A 440 33.31 26.85 14.21
C LEU A 440 33.35 25.42 14.76
N ALA A 441 33.00 24.46 13.91
CA ALA A 441 32.85 23.06 14.29
C ALA A 441 33.65 22.13 13.37
N GLU A 442 33.85 20.90 13.84
CA GLU A 442 34.44 19.78 13.07
C GLU A 442 35.67 20.18 12.22
N GLY A 443 35.63 19.95 10.91
CA GLY A 443 36.74 20.26 9.98
C GLY A 443 37.06 21.75 9.89
N THR A 444 36.03 22.60 10.01
CA THR A 444 36.18 24.07 9.98
C THR A 444 36.93 24.59 11.20
N LEU A 445 36.65 24.06 12.40
CA LEU A 445 37.41 24.40 13.61
C LEU A 445 38.86 23.95 13.50
N LEU A 446 39.09 22.74 12.99
CA LEU A 446 40.43 22.21 12.74
C LEU A 446 41.19 23.08 11.73
N GLY A 447 40.51 23.56 10.69
CA GLY A 447 41.03 24.53 9.74
C GLY A 447 41.49 25.82 10.41
N ALA A 448 40.62 26.44 11.21
CA ALA A 448 40.95 27.67 11.94
C ALA A 448 42.19 27.52 12.83
N VAL A 449 42.26 26.44 13.61
CA VAL A 449 43.34 26.25 14.59
C VAL A 449 44.66 25.85 13.92
N ARG A 450 44.62 24.93 12.95
CA ARG A 450 45.83 24.33 12.37
C ARG A 450 46.32 25.06 11.12
N HIS A 451 45.40 25.54 10.28
CA HIS A 451 45.70 26.11 8.97
C HIS A 451 45.42 27.61 8.89
N GLN A 452 44.80 28.20 9.92
CA GLN A 452 44.31 29.60 9.90
C GLN A 452 43.38 29.87 8.71
N GLY A 453 42.63 28.86 8.28
CA GLY A 453 41.82 28.88 7.07
C GLY A 453 41.27 27.50 6.75
N PHE A 454 40.91 27.24 5.50
CA PHE A 454 40.41 25.92 5.11
C PHE A 454 41.48 24.84 5.22
N ILE A 455 41.06 23.62 5.53
CA ILE A 455 41.89 22.44 5.27
C ILE A 455 41.98 22.30 3.73
N PRO A 456 43.19 22.13 3.14
CA PRO A 456 43.34 22.24 1.68
C PRO A 456 42.49 21.29 0.84
N TRP A 457 42.05 20.16 1.40
CA TRP A 457 41.24 19.15 0.73
C TRP A 457 39.81 19.05 1.28
N ASP A 458 39.34 20.04 2.04
CA ASP A 458 38.01 20.05 2.66
C ASP A 458 37.12 21.10 1.98
N ASP A 459 35.89 20.72 1.65
CA ASP A 459 34.89 21.57 0.97
C ASP A 459 33.70 21.95 1.87
N ASP A 460 33.60 21.37 3.05
CA ASP A 460 32.48 21.56 3.98
C ASP A 460 32.77 22.70 4.99
N VAL A 461 31.70 23.39 5.41
CA VAL A 461 31.75 24.41 6.46
C VAL A 461 30.68 24.10 7.50
N ASP A 462 31.13 23.83 8.72
CA ASP A 462 30.28 23.43 9.83
C ASP A 462 30.40 24.42 10.99
N ILE A 463 29.27 24.81 11.55
CA ILE A 463 29.21 25.61 12.79
C ILE A 463 28.26 24.96 13.81
N LEU A 464 28.55 25.20 15.09
CA LEU A 464 27.72 24.81 16.22
C LEU A 464 27.09 26.05 16.86
N MET A 465 25.82 25.96 17.20
CA MET A 465 25.11 27.00 17.95
C MET A 465 24.48 26.38 19.21
N PRO A 466 24.66 26.95 20.41
CA PRO A 466 23.88 26.56 21.59
C PRO A 466 22.39 26.49 21.25
N ARG A 467 21.68 25.46 21.74
CA ARG A 467 20.27 25.20 21.39
C ARG A 467 19.39 26.46 21.39
N GLU A 468 19.49 27.28 22.43
CA GLU A 468 18.69 28.49 22.59
C GLU A 468 18.99 29.52 21.49
N ASP A 469 20.27 29.71 21.15
CA ASP A 469 20.69 30.60 20.07
C ASP A 469 20.41 30.01 18.69
N TYR A 470 20.49 28.68 18.53
CA TYR A 470 20.09 27.99 17.30
C TYR A 470 18.59 28.19 17.00
N ASP A 471 17.73 28.01 18.01
CA ASP A 471 16.29 28.16 17.84
C ASP A 471 15.92 29.63 17.53
N ARG A 472 16.58 30.58 18.21
CA ARG A 472 16.48 32.02 17.88
C ARG A 472 16.99 32.31 16.48
N PHE A 473 18.14 31.78 16.08
CA PHE A 473 18.72 31.95 14.75
C PHE A 473 17.74 31.51 13.66
N VAL A 474 17.18 30.30 13.78
CA VAL A 474 16.19 29.77 12.84
C VAL A 474 14.94 30.64 12.77
N GLN A 475 14.46 31.14 13.91
CA GLN A 475 13.29 31.99 13.98
C GLN A 475 13.54 33.38 13.38
N GLU A 476 14.65 34.02 13.74
CA GLU A 476 14.99 35.38 13.34
C GLU A 476 15.45 35.44 11.88
N TRP A 477 16.14 34.42 11.37
CA TRP A 477 16.47 34.33 9.94
C TRP A 477 15.21 34.05 9.11
N GLY A 478 14.35 33.13 9.55
CA GLY A 478 13.07 32.84 8.92
C GLY A 478 13.16 32.61 7.41
N GLU A 479 12.25 33.23 6.64
CA GLU A 479 12.25 33.18 5.17
C GLU A 479 13.08 34.31 4.52
N HIS A 480 13.86 35.06 5.31
CA HIS A 480 14.65 36.18 4.81
C HIS A 480 15.82 35.71 3.93
N SER A 481 16.14 36.54 2.94
CA SER A 481 17.34 36.42 2.11
C SER A 481 18.29 37.54 2.52
N ILE A 482 19.43 37.18 3.10
CA ILE A 482 20.46 38.13 3.59
C ILE A 482 21.70 37.88 2.76
N ASP A 483 22.20 38.89 2.04
CA ASP A 483 23.37 38.75 1.15
C ASP A 483 23.30 37.52 0.22
N GLN A 484 22.13 37.30 -0.37
CA GLN A 484 21.82 36.14 -1.23
C GLN A 484 21.90 34.77 -0.52
N CYS A 485 22.00 34.74 0.80
CA CYS A 485 21.95 33.55 1.63
C CYS A 485 20.52 33.30 2.14
N VAL A 486 20.05 32.06 2.05
CA VAL A 486 18.72 31.65 2.51
C VAL A 486 18.81 30.47 3.47
N LEU A 487 17.92 30.44 4.47
CA LEU A 487 17.80 29.34 5.41
C LEU A 487 17.04 28.17 4.79
N LEU A 488 17.68 27.01 4.76
CA LEU A 488 17.03 25.72 4.52
C LEU A 488 16.84 24.97 5.84
N HIS A 489 15.59 24.93 6.29
CA HIS A 489 15.17 24.28 7.53
C HIS A 489 13.71 23.79 7.38
N GLN A 490 13.21 22.97 8.30
CA GLN A 490 11.82 22.49 8.26
C GLN A 490 10.77 23.61 8.31
N THR A 491 11.12 24.76 8.89
CA THR A 491 10.23 25.94 8.96
C THR A 491 10.13 26.68 7.63
N THR A 492 11.17 26.59 6.78
CA THR A 492 11.23 27.24 5.46
C THR A 492 10.98 26.26 4.31
N TYR A 493 11.06 24.95 4.57
CA TYR A 493 10.78 23.89 3.62
C TYR A 493 10.17 22.64 4.27
N ASP A 494 8.89 22.37 3.97
CA ASP A 494 8.06 21.33 4.58
C ASP A 494 8.52 19.88 4.34
N LYS A 495 9.45 19.64 3.40
CA LYS A 495 10.05 18.33 3.13
C LYS A 495 11.54 18.24 3.49
N TYR A 496 12.08 19.26 4.16
CA TYR A 496 13.44 19.22 4.68
C TYR A 496 13.64 18.03 5.64
N TYR A 497 14.81 17.41 5.71
CA TYR A 497 14.94 16.09 6.37
C TYR A 497 16.15 15.93 7.29
N LEU A 498 17.02 16.93 7.38
CA LEU A 498 18.19 16.90 8.25
C LEU A 498 17.84 17.46 9.63
N PRO A 499 18.48 16.98 10.71
CA PRO A 499 18.20 17.41 12.08
C PRO A 499 18.91 18.71 12.49
N PHE A 500 19.46 19.45 11.53
CA PHE A 500 20.22 20.69 11.68
C PHE A 500 19.79 21.66 10.56
N ALA A 501 20.27 22.90 10.51
CA ALA A 501 19.90 23.85 9.45
C ALA A 501 21.01 23.98 8.41
N LYS A 502 20.68 24.44 7.20
CA LYS A 502 21.70 24.89 6.22
C LYS A 502 21.48 26.33 5.84
N ILE A 503 22.55 27.11 5.70
CA ILE A 503 22.51 28.40 5.02
C ILE A 503 23.05 28.21 3.61
N ILE A 504 22.22 28.52 2.62
CA ILE A 504 22.48 28.24 1.21
C ILE A 504 22.68 29.54 0.45
N SER A 505 23.75 29.61 -0.33
CA SER A 505 23.95 30.67 -1.29
C SER A 505 23.05 30.52 -2.52
N ARG A 506 22.44 31.63 -2.90
CA ARG A 506 21.72 31.82 -4.17
C ARG A 506 22.52 32.62 -5.19
N ALA A 507 23.79 32.92 -4.90
CA ALA A 507 24.65 33.58 -5.86
C ALA A 507 24.87 32.68 -7.09
N PRO A 508 25.01 33.25 -8.29
CA PRO A 508 25.18 32.49 -9.53
C PRO A 508 26.62 31.97 -9.67
N THR A 509 27.06 31.12 -8.73
CA THR A 509 28.44 30.63 -8.66
C THR A 509 28.74 29.49 -9.63
N GLY A 510 27.69 28.88 -10.21
CA GLY A 510 27.79 27.69 -11.05
C GLY A 510 27.94 26.38 -10.28
N PHE A 511 28.10 26.42 -8.95
CA PHE A 511 28.16 25.22 -8.11
C PHE A 511 26.76 24.69 -7.78
N ARG A 512 26.60 23.37 -7.88
CA ARG A 512 25.38 22.65 -7.50
C ARG A 512 25.68 21.42 -6.66
N SER A 513 24.84 21.17 -5.65
CA SER A 513 24.91 19.97 -4.83
C SER A 513 24.46 18.73 -5.61
N PHE A 514 25.10 17.58 -5.34
CA PHE A 514 24.65 16.28 -5.87
C PHE A 514 23.32 15.80 -5.25
N GLN A 515 22.82 16.44 -4.18
CA GLN A 515 21.62 16.02 -3.46
C GLN A 515 20.32 16.40 -4.19
N ARG A 516 19.80 15.51 -5.04
CA ARG A 516 18.58 15.71 -5.86
C ARG A 516 17.24 15.73 -5.11
N ILE A 517 17.24 15.68 -3.77
CA ILE A 517 16.02 15.52 -2.96
C ILE A 517 15.39 16.89 -2.61
N THR A 518 16.17 17.97 -2.69
CA THR A 518 15.71 19.35 -2.47
C THR A 518 15.38 20.05 -3.81
N PRO A 519 14.48 21.06 -3.80
CA PRO A 519 14.21 21.91 -4.96
C PRO A 519 15.47 22.61 -5.48
N GLU A 520 15.53 22.90 -6.78
CA GLU A 520 16.69 23.54 -7.44
C GLU A 520 17.16 24.83 -6.77
N ARG A 521 16.23 25.62 -6.22
CA ARG A 521 16.55 26.86 -5.47
C ARG A 521 17.43 26.65 -4.23
N PHE A 522 17.66 25.40 -3.82
CA PHE A 522 18.46 25.01 -2.66
C PHE A 522 19.65 24.12 -3.06
N HIS A 523 20.14 24.23 -4.30
CA HIS A 523 21.28 23.46 -4.79
C HIS A 523 22.62 24.19 -4.70
N GLY A 524 22.64 25.50 -4.40
CA GLY A 524 23.88 26.26 -4.31
C GLY A 524 24.77 25.84 -3.12
N PRO A 525 26.02 26.34 -3.06
CA PRO A 525 26.93 26.15 -1.93
C PRO A 525 26.26 26.46 -0.60
N SER A 526 26.61 25.70 0.43
CA SER A 526 25.94 25.80 1.73
C SER A 526 26.89 25.54 2.89
N ILE A 527 26.57 26.12 4.04
CA ILE A 527 27.19 25.76 5.32
C ILE A 527 26.16 25.09 6.22
N ASP A 528 26.64 24.17 7.07
CA ASP A 528 25.81 23.40 7.98
C ASP A 528 25.83 24.03 9.38
N VAL A 529 24.65 24.26 9.94
CA VAL A 529 24.44 24.90 11.24
C VAL A 529 23.86 23.86 12.18
N PHE A 530 24.72 23.30 13.02
CA PHE A 530 24.36 22.25 13.97
C PHE A 530 23.87 22.84 15.30
N PRO A 531 22.77 22.33 15.86
CA PRO A 531 22.41 22.63 17.23
C PRO A 531 23.34 21.90 18.20
N LEU A 532 23.77 22.61 19.22
CA LEU A 532 24.54 22.12 20.34
C LEU A 532 23.59 21.99 21.55
N ASP A 533 23.13 20.76 21.78
CA ASP A 533 22.10 20.40 22.74
C ASP A 533 22.65 20.12 24.14
N HIS A 534 21.85 20.34 25.18
CA HIS A 534 22.18 19.90 26.53
C HIS A 534 22.08 18.37 26.64
N GLY A 535 23.03 17.75 27.33
CA GLY A 535 23.09 16.31 27.51
C GLY A 535 23.64 15.89 28.86
N VAL A 536 24.03 14.63 28.95
CA VAL A 536 24.84 14.09 30.06
C VAL A 536 26.03 13.35 29.46
N ALA A 537 26.92 12.84 30.31
CA ALA A 537 28.11 12.13 29.86
C ALA A 537 27.78 11.02 28.84
N PHE A 538 28.63 10.85 27.84
CA PHE A 538 28.37 9.94 26.72
C PHE A 538 28.16 8.46 27.13
N ASN A 539 28.75 8.05 28.25
CA ASN A 539 28.65 6.71 28.81
C ASN A 539 27.40 6.51 29.68
N ASP A 540 26.63 7.57 29.93
CA ASP A 540 25.40 7.48 30.70
C ASP A 540 24.34 6.65 29.94
N PRO A 541 23.70 5.66 30.60
CA PRO A 541 22.67 4.83 29.97
C PRO A 541 21.50 5.63 29.37
N ALA A 542 21.10 6.74 29.98
CA ALA A 542 20.04 7.62 29.49
C ALA A 542 20.48 8.33 28.20
N GLN A 543 21.71 8.83 28.15
CA GLN A 543 22.29 9.46 26.94
C GLN A 543 22.32 8.47 25.77
N LEU A 544 22.82 7.25 26.01
CA LEU A 544 22.86 6.19 25.00
C LEU A 544 21.45 5.79 24.54
N LYS A 545 20.48 5.76 25.44
CA LYS A 545 19.06 5.50 25.12
C LYS A 545 18.48 6.60 24.23
N THR A 546 18.74 7.87 24.55
CA THR A 546 18.33 9.02 23.74
C THR A 546 18.94 8.96 22.34
N CYS A 547 20.24 8.67 22.23
CA CYS A 547 20.93 8.48 20.95
C CYS A 547 20.28 7.39 20.08
N ARG A 548 19.95 6.23 20.68
CA ARG A 548 19.27 5.14 19.97
C ARG A 548 17.89 5.57 19.47
N LYS A 549 17.12 6.31 20.29
CA LYS A 549 15.81 6.84 19.89
C LYS A 549 15.96 7.84 18.74
N LEU A 550 16.84 8.83 18.86
CA LEU A 550 17.12 9.82 17.83
C LEU A 550 17.51 9.16 16.50
N ARG A 551 18.45 8.21 16.53
CA ARG A 551 18.87 7.45 15.33
C ARG A 551 17.71 6.72 14.66
N ARG A 552 16.81 6.10 15.44
CA ARG A 552 15.61 5.44 14.91
C ARG A 552 14.69 6.44 14.23
N VAL A 553 14.38 7.56 14.88
CA VAL A 553 13.50 8.60 14.30
C VAL A 553 14.12 9.20 13.04
N ARG A 554 15.43 9.50 13.06
CA ARG A 554 16.20 9.97 11.90
C ARG A 554 16.11 9.00 10.73
N ASN A 555 16.33 7.70 10.95
CA ASN A 555 16.25 6.69 9.88
C ASN A 555 14.82 6.55 9.31
N ILE A 556 13.79 6.73 10.13
CA ILE A 556 12.39 6.75 9.65
C ILE A 556 12.16 7.96 8.75
N LEU A 557 12.65 9.15 9.15
CA LEU A 557 12.54 10.38 8.38
C LEU A 557 13.30 10.31 7.05
N LEU A 558 14.55 9.85 7.07
CA LEU A 558 15.36 9.63 5.86
C LEU A 558 14.70 8.61 4.90
N THR A 559 14.10 7.54 5.45
CA THR A 559 13.31 6.59 4.66
C THR A 559 12.06 7.23 4.06
N LYS A 560 11.44 8.17 4.76
CA LYS A 560 10.21 8.86 4.33
C LYS A 560 10.45 9.73 3.10
N VAL A 561 11.55 10.46 3.08
CA VAL A 561 11.94 11.35 1.97
C VAL A 561 12.67 10.62 0.84
N GLY A 562 12.97 9.33 1.02
CA GLY A 562 13.62 8.50 0.01
C GLY A 562 15.15 8.64 -0.04
N TYR A 563 15.77 9.18 1.02
CA TYR A 563 17.22 9.34 1.13
C TYR A 563 17.94 7.98 1.24
N ILE A 564 17.39 7.04 2.00
CA ILE A 564 18.01 5.71 2.21
C ILE A 564 17.89 4.86 0.94
N LYS A 565 19.03 4.65 0.26
CA LYS A 565 19.15 3.80 -0.93
C LYS A 565 19.27 2.32 -0.58
N ASN A 566 19.96 1.98 0.51
CA ASN A 566 20.15 0.60 0.98
C ASN A 566 18.79 -0.12 1.17
N LYS A 567 18.58 -1.23 0.44
CA LYS A 567 17.29 -1.93 0.42
C LYS A 567 16.92 -2.55 1.78
N LYS A 568 17.89 -3.09 2.52
CA LYS A 568 17.68 -3.74 3.84
C LYS A 568 17.29 -2.70 4.88
N LYS A 569 18.05 -1.61 4.97
CA LYS A 569 17.78 -0.48 5.88
C LYS A 569 16.45 0.21 5.54
N ARG A 570 16.17 0.43 4.25
CA ARG A 570 14.88 0.97 3.79
C ARG A 570 13.71 0.08 4.20
N ARG A 571 13.82 -1.25 4.03
CA ARG A 571 12.77 -2.22 4.42
C ARG A 571 12.52 -2.19 5.93
N LYS A 572 13.56 -2.06 6.76
CA LYS A 572 13.48 -1.98 8.23
C LYS A 572 12.58 -0.83 8.72
N TYR A 573 12.68 0.33 8.08
CA TYR A 573 11.93 1.54 8.50
C TYR A 573 10.72 1.88 7.62
N TRP A 574 10.50 1.14 6.52
CA TRP A 574 9.48 1.44 5.51
C TRP A 574 8.08 1.57 6.09
N LEU A 575 7.66 0.65 6.96
CA LEU A 575 6.32 0.69 7.53
C LEU A 575 6.13 1.94 8.39
N ARG A 576 7.10 2.24 9.26
CA ARG A 576 7.08 3.39 10.16
C ARG A 576 7.12 4.72 9.39
N SER A 577 7.85 4.80 8.29
CA SER A 577 7.92 6.02 7.46
C SER A 577 6.60 6.36 6.76
N LYS A 578 5.71 5.37 6.59
CA LYS A 578 4.35 5.57 6.07
C LYS A 578 3.34 5.96 7.16
N LEU A 579 3.57 5.56 8.40
CA LEU A 579 2.66 5.80 9.53
C LEU A 579 2.78 7.22 10.10
N PHE A 580 4.00 7.74 10.23
CA PHE A 580 4.23 9.04 10.86
C PHE A 580 4.27 10.18 9.82
N SER A 581 3.69 11.32 10.16
CA SER A 581 3.81 12.53 9.36
C SER A 581 5.24 13.07 9.43
N HIS A 582 5.61 13.88 8.44
CA HIS A 582 6.93 14.52 8.38
C HIS A 582 7.16 15.40 9.61
N ASP A 583 6.21 16.30 9.86
CA ASP A 583 6.15 17.18 11.02
C ASP A 583 6.19 16.44 12.37
N TYR A 584 5.52 15.29 12.50
CA TYR A 584 5.59 14.49 13.74
C TYR A 584 7.01 13.98 14.01
N LEU A 585 7.70 13.47 12.97
CA LEU A 585 9.04 12.92 13.12
C LEU A 585 10.03 14.01 13.52
N PHE A 586 9.91 15.20 12.94
CA PHE A 586 10.72 16.35 13.33
C PHE A 586 10.44 16.82 14.76
N ARG A 587 9.16 16.98 15.13
CA ARG A 587 8.80 17.32 16.51
C ARG A 587 9.34 16.30 17.49
N LYS A 588 9.37 15.02 17.11
CA LYS A 588 9.95 13.96 17.93
C LYS A 588 11.48 14.04 18.00
N LEU A 589 12.18 14.39 16.90
CA LEU A 589 13.62 14.64 16.92
C LEU A 589 13.96 15.79 17.87
N TYR A 590 13.27 16.92 17.71
CA TYR A 590 13.44 18.08 18.58
C TYR A 590 13.17 17.74 20.04
N GLN A 591 12.03 17.09 20.34
CA GLN A 591 11.71 16.67 21.71
C GLN A 591 12.82 15.80 22.31
N LEU A 592 13.32 14.82 21.57
CA LEU A 592 14.36 13.90 22.06
C LEU A 592 15.71 14.59 22.24
N SER A 593 16.08 15.54 21.39
CA SER A 593 17.34 16.27 21.50
C SER A 593 17.31 17.28 22.64
N THR A 594 16.13 17.82 22.97
CA THR A 594 15.93 18.76 24.08
C THR A 594 15.42 18.09 25.36
N GLU A 595 15.30 16.76 25.43
CA GLU A 595 14.74 16.06 26.60
C GLU A 595 15.57 16.32 27.88
N ASN A 596 16.86 16.60 27.74
CA ASN A 596 17.81 16.91 28.82
C ASN A 596 18.10 18.42 28.95
N SER A 597 17.24 19.30 28.43
CA SER A 597 17.40 20.76 28.52
C SER A 597 17.19 21.27 29.95
N SER A 598 18.18 21.03 30.81
CA SER A 598 18.34 21.69 32.09
C SER A 598 19.55 22.61 32.01
N GLU A 599 19.43 23.84 32.49
CA GLU A 599 20.55 24.80 32.54
C GLU A 599 21.77 24.25 33.31
N ASN A 600 21.51 23.28 34.20
CA ASN A 600 22.48 22.58 35.02
C ASN A 600 23.19 21.40 34.32
N SER A 601 22.94 21.18 33.03
CA SER A 601 23.68 20.18 32.28
C SER A 601 25.16 20.55 32.19
N GLU A 602 26.02 19.62 32.60
CA GLU A 602 27.49 19.75 32.51
C GLU A 602 28.03 19.42 31.11
N TYR A 603 27.19 18.92 30.20
CA TYR A 603 27.60 18.41 28.89
C TYR A 603 26.78 19.00 27.75
N LEU A 604 27.46 19.33 26.66
CA LEU A 604 26.86 19.73 25.40
C LEU A 604 27.09 18.65 24.34
N VAL A 605 26.10 18.40 23.49
CA VAL A 605 26.07 17.27 22.57
C VAL A 605 25.57 17.70 21.20
N ASN A 606 26.32 17.38 20.15
CA ASN A 606 25.85 17.50 18.78
C ASN A 606 25.18 16.18 18.35
N PHE A 607 23.89 16.02 18.65
CA PHE A 607 23.12 14.84 18.25
C PHE A 607 22.91 14.71 16.74
N ALA A 608 23.14 15.79 16.00
CA ALA A 608 22.90 15.90 14.58
C ALA A 608 24.10 15.44 13.72
N SER A 609 25.29 15.33 14.31
CA SER A 609 26.53 14.92 13.63
C SER A 609 26.45 13.51 13.00
N SER A 610 27.38 13.29 12.08
CA SER A 610 27.69 11.98 11.50
C SER A 610 28.56 11.13 12.43
N TYR A 611 29.33 11.74 13.33
CA TYR A 611 30.13 11.04 14.33
C TYR A 611 29.27 10.36 15.40
N LEU A 612 29.89 9.44 16.12
CA LEU A 612 29.28 8.81 17.28
C LEU A 612 29.26 9.80 18.46
N VAL A 613 28.28 9.62 19.35
CA VAL A 613 28.06 10.54 20.50
C VAL A 613 29.23 10.58 21.48
N ASP A 614 30.07 9.54 21.52
CA ASP A 614 31.30 9.55 22.30
C ASP A 614 32.27 10.63 21.81
N LYS A 615 32.33 10.90 20.51
CA LYS A 615 33.13 12.00 19.94
C LYS A 615 32.45 13.37 20.07
N GLU A 616 31.13 13.41 19.94
CA GLU A 616 30.33 14.65 19.84
C GLU A 616 29.61 15.03 21.13
N CYS A 617 30.13 14.60 22.28
CA CYS A 617 29.66 14.96 23.62
C CYS A 617 30.81 15.56 24.41
N PHE A 618 30.67 16.81 24.83
CA PHE A 618 31.74 17.61 25.39
C PHE A 618 31.31 18.20 26.74
N PRO A 619 32.22 18.35 27.71
CA PRO A 619 31.98 19.21 28.86
C PRO A 619 31.63 20.64 28.42
N LYS A 620 30.58 21.22 29.01
CA LYS A 620 30.08 22.57 28.70
C LYS A 620 31.16 23.65 28.83
N GLU A 621 32.09 23.47 29.78
CA GLU A 621 33.25 24.34 29.98
C GLU A 621 34.19 24.43 28.77
N TYR A 622 34.13 23.50 27.81
CA TYR A 622 35.01 23.55 26.63
C TYR A 622 34.63 24.68 25.68
N PHE A 623 33.35 25.06 25.66
CA PHE A 623 32.85 26.11 24.77
C PHE A 623 33.04 27.51 25.34
N GLY A 624 32.68 27.72 26.61
CA GLY A 624 32.91 28.99 27.30
C GLY A 624 32.31 30.20 26.59
N LYS A 625 32.98 31.36 26.68
CA LYS A 625 32.66 32.52 25.81
C LYS A 625 33.41 32.36 24.49
N PRO A 626 32.79 32.66 23.33
CA PRO A 626 33.47 32.60 22.05
C PRO A 626 34.75 33.45 22.03
N VAL A 627 35.81 32.90 21.45
CA VAL A 627 37.06 33.59 21.17
C VAL A 627 37.18 33.75 19.66
N LYS A 628 37.77 34.84 19.19
CA LYS A 628 37.98 35.05 17.75
C LYS A 628 39.32 34.43 17.32
N ALA A 629 39.31 33.63 16.25
CA ALA A 629 40.50 33.04 15.65
C ALA A 629 40.60 33.42 14.15
N PRO A 630 41.83 33.53 13.60
CA PRO A 630 42.03 33.73 12.17
C PRO A 630 41.46 32.58 11.34
N PHE A 631 40.71 32.92 10.30
CA PHE A 631 40.23 31.99 9.29
C PHE A 631 40.20 32.73 7.94
N GLU A 632 41.18 32.44 7.09
CA GLU A 632 41.45 33.17 5.86
C GLU A 632 41.63 34.68 6.14
N ASP A 633 40.79 35.54 5.59
CA ASP A 633 40.79 36.98 5.77
C ASP A 633 39.77 37.45 6.84
N ALA A 634 39.28 36.55 7.71
CA ALA A 634 38.29 36.83 8.74
C ALA A 634 38.77 36.44 10.15
N LEU A 635 38.14 37.06 11.15
CA LEU A 635 38.23 36.64 12.56
C LEU A 635 36.88 36.04 12.96
N LEU A 636 36.84 34.73 13.17
CA LEU A 636 35.60 33.98 13.38
C LEU A 636 35.55 33.33 14.77
N SER A 637 34.34 33.09 15.26
CA SER A 637 34.10 32.60 16.62
C SER A 637 34.45 31.12 16.76
N VAL A 638 35.39 30.79 17.66
CA VAL A 638 35.78 29.43 18.03
C VAL A 638 35.52 29.17 19.53
N PRO A 639 35.41 27.90 19.96
CA PRO A 639 35.28 27.55 21.37
C PRO A 639 36.48 28.04 22.20
N GLN A 640 36.25 28.44 23.45
CA GLN A 640 37.30 28.89 24.37
C GLN A 640 38.42 27.85 24.54
N ASN A 641 38.07 26.56 24.56
CA ASN A 641 39.02 25.45 24.67
C ASN A 641 39.00 24.57 23.41
N ALA A 642 39.19 25.19 22.23
CA ALA A 642 39.21 24.51 20.94
C ALA A 642 40.13 23.26 20.91
N ASP A 643 41.31 23.34 21.53
CA ASP A 643 42.26 22.23 21.67
C ASP A 643 41.63 20.96 22.26
N LYS A 644 40.85 21.10 23.34
CA LYS A 644 40.23 19.95 24.03
C LYS A 644 39.15 19.30 23.17
N ILE A 645 38.43 20.10 22.38
CA ILE A 645 37.41 19.61 21.44
C ILE A 645 38.09 18.86 20.30
N LEU A 646 39.10 19.45 19.66
CA LEU A 646 39.83 18.83 18.55
C LEU A 646 40.55 17.55 18.97
N GLN A 647 41.17 17.54 20.16
CA GLN A 647 41.82 16.35 20.70
C GLN A 647 40.83 15.21 20.93
N ARG A 648 39.60 15.51 21.35
CA ARG A 648 38.56 14.49 21.53
C ARG A 648 38.09 13.91 20.19
N ILE A 649 37.87 14.74 19.18
CA ILE A 649 37.33 14.29 17.88
C ILE A 649 38.40 13.54 17.07
N TYR A 650 39.61 14.11 17.00
CA TYR A 650 40.67 13.70 16.07
C TYR A 650 41.92 13.09 16.72
N GLY A 651 42.07 13.15 18.05
CA GLY A 651 43.28 12.69 18.74
C GLY A 651 44.43 13.68 18.58
N ASP A 652 45.59 13.23 18.08
CA ASP A 652 46.69 14.12 17.70
C ASP A 652 46.34 14.87 16.41
N TYR A 653 45.54 15.92 16.55
CA TYR A 653 44.94 16.64 15.44
C TYR A 653 45.94 17.54 14.70
N MET A 654 47.09 17.85 15.31
CA MET A 654 48.16 18.63 14.68
C MET A 654 48.96 17.78 13.69
N GLN A 655 49.04 16.47 13.92
CA GLN A 655 49.59 15.54 12.95
C GLN A 655 48.70 15.47 11.70
N LEU A 656 49.29 15.75 10.54
CA LEU A 656 48.57 15.60 9.28
C LEU A 656 48.26 14.12 9.00
N PRO A 657 47.06 13.80 8.49
CA PRO A 657 46.79 12.44 8.05
C PRO A 657 47.73 12.05 6.90
N PRO A 658 47.96 10.75 6.66
CA PRO A 658 48.71 10.28 5.49
C PRO A 658 48.15 10.85 4.18
N GLU A 659 49.00 11.11 3.19
CA GLU A 659 48.62 11.76 1.92
C GLU A 659 47.44 11.07 1.22
N HIS A 660 47.40 9.74 1.21
CA HIS A 660 46.30 8.99 0.61
C HIS A 660 44.92 9.21 1.28
N LYS A 661 44.88 9.81 2.48
CA LYS A 661 43.64 10.21 3.17
C LYS A 661 43.30 11.70 2.98
N ARG A 662 44.16 12.48 2.34
CA ARG A 662 43.99 13.92 2.05
C ARG A 662 43.23 14.13 0.74
N VAL A 663 42.01 13.61 0.69
CA VAL A 663 41.16 13.63 -0.51
C VAL A 663 39.87 14.36 -0.22
N CYS A 664 39.49 15.26 -1.13
CA CYS A 664 38.22 15.97 -1.07
C CYS A 664 37.07 15.00 -1.38
N ARG A 665 36.01 15.07 -0.57
CA ARG A 665 34.80 14.28 -0.74
C ARG A 665 33.72 15.16 -1.35
N HIS A 666 33.95 15.62 -2.58
CA HIS A 666 33.14 16.63 -3.25
C HIS A 666 31.63 16.45 -3.07
N THR A 667 30.99 17.38 -2.34
CA THR A 667 29.53 17.41 -2.16
C THR A 667 28.83 18.25 -3.25
N PHE A 668 29.61 18.98 -4.04
CA PHE A 668 29.19 19.86 -5.14
C PHE A 668 29.87 19.52 -6.47
N TYR A 669 29.30 20.02 -7.56
CA TYR A 669 29.91 20.05 -8.90
C TYR A 669 29.66 21.40 -9.56
N ARG A 670 30.53 21.80 -10.51
CA ARG A 670 30.36 23.02 -11.30
C ARG A 670 29.58 22.70 -12.59
N GLU A 671 28.45 23.36 -12.82
CA GLU A 671 27.75 23.31 -14.12
C GLU A 671 28.56 24.12 -15.15
N LYS A 672 28.90 23.50 -16.29
CA LYS A 672 29.45 24.26 -17.43
C LYS A 672 28.34 25.18 -17.96
N GLN A 673 28.68 26.46 -18.12
CA GLN A 673 27.80 27.47 -18.74
C GLN A 673 27.48 27.14 -20.19
#